data_AF-A0AAN0J6L8-F1
#
_entry.id   AF-A0AAN0J6L8-F1
#
_cell.length_a   1.000
_cell.length_b   1.000
_cell.length_c   1.000
_cell.angle_alpha   90.00
_cell.angle_beta   90.00
_cell.angle_gamma   90.00
#
_symmetry.space_group_name_H-M   'P 1'
#
loop_
_entity.id
_entity.type
_entity.pdbx_description
1 polymer ?
#
loop_
_entity_poly.entity_id
_entity_poly.type
_entity_poly.pdbx_seq_one_letter_code
_entity_poly.pdbx_strand_id
1 'polypeptide(L)'
;MAWLFGSKNQLNKRAHHRTVSLYVWAGAQDGLPEAHDSEEKRKVTSNIQHFTPSAGQWITKSTIGTPPLGAKQYCCTTINDQLYYFGGWCGHDDCYHNSITQLDTVSLQWRELEPTDATRPVMRRGSGGMISFEHDGVHHLLMIGGLGSKPAVQLSHYKYIQLPSGRWRTNEHSMYNLSSGKWNNPSIIGQCMLPTAAFIIEKINNTRAVLFGGRETDDDVQNTNANNIYILEISISTVFWQCIKKPKAINQWPVGRFYHAGAIIITGSDYPMLVISGGRDKNNDTLDDCWILNVTQHSWIKLVVPHSVSKRWAHSLSVFIMSPHCVWMITAGGFVDKIRTFVTSPNVVTLTELVSSKREWTVCDTLDTSGMNNEEYKKKYQQQLQLGRKIWLEEYQKPRKGDTANIEQTIQGLMKSLEEKEREAQVYHQKLEQKEKEESEKEQQYCHRLQEKDREHQVALQELHEALQQKDIVILKKDRELQGKDKELQEKDRELLQSQEAVRRYQQKALTDDHWVINKDEVTLTKEELGRGSYAVVIVGIFRGLRVAVKSLHTIIISDYNLALFSREMNIASRVRHPNLVQFIGATKLGNPLVLTELMSTSLNQELRRNRLTNQQILSIAQDVALGLNYLHLFKPQPIIHRDVSSPNVLLKPCTGPAGYEAKVADYGTAKVVQAENTGTVMPGNIAYAAPEAPIPDQHSPAMDVYSYSVLLMEMNLCSRPEMTTMEREVQSNSVSWSDMKSLIQRGLNANPRARPTMAQVIESLKRMKT
;
A
#
# COMPACT_ATOMS: atom_id res chain seq x y z
N MET A 1 -10.62 -9.11 -48.99
CA MET A 1 -11.04 -8.64 -47.65
C MET A 1 -11.99 -9.66 -47.02
N ALA A 2 -11.45 -10.69 -46.36
CA ALA A 2 -12.22 -11.68 -45.60
C ALA A 2 -11.63 -11.75 -44.20
N TRP A 3 -12.04 -10.83 -43.32
CA TRP A 3 -11.66 -10.85 -41.91
C TRP A 3 -12.74 -11.59 -41.11
N LEU A 4 -12.46 -12.88 -40.88
CA LEU A 4 -12.73 -13.68 -39.67
C LEU A 4 -13.82 -13.17 -38.70
N PHE A 5 -15.08 -13.51 -38.95
CA PHE A 5 -16.06 -13.67 -37.88
C PHE A 5 -15.78 -15.00 -37.16
N GLY A 6 -14.99 -14.96 -36.08
CA GLY A 6 -14.87 -16.08 -35.16
C GLY A 6 -16.24 -16.45 -34.56
N SER A 7 -16.54 -17.75 -34.46
CA SER A 7 -17.85 -18.25 -34.03
C SER A 7 -18.22 -17.72 -32.64
N LYS A 8 -19.23 -16.85 -32.56
CA LYS A 8 -19.71 -16.24 -31.30
C LYS A 8 -20.24 -17.26 -30.27
N ASN A 9 -20.45 -18.52 -30.68
CA ASN A 9 -21.21 -19.53 -29.93
C ASN A 9 -20.38 -20.71 -29.37
N GLN A 10 -19.05 -20.58 -29.27
CA GLN A 10 -18.18 -21.62 -28.67
C GLN A 10 -17.34 -21.05 -27.53
N LEU A 11 -17.09 -21.87 -26.50
CA LEU A 11 -16.14 -21.51 -25.45
C LEU A 11 -14.73 -21.44 -26.06
N ASN A 12 -13.99 -20.38 -25.76
CA ASN A 12 -12.60 -20.27 -26.20
C ASN A 12 -11.73 -21.31 -25.50
N LYS A 13 -10.64 -21.73 -26.14
CA LYS A 13 -9.60 -22.56 -25.51
C LYS A 13 -9.03 -21.84 -24.29
N ARG A 14 -9.26 -22.39 -23.09
CA ARG A 14 -8.85 -21.75 -21.85
C ARG A 14 -8.57 -22.74 -20.72
N ALA A 15 -7.79 -22.33 -19.73
CA ALA A 15 -7.48 -23.08 -18.51
C ALA A 15 -7.32 -22.13 -17.31
N HIS A 16 -7.11 -22.64 -16.09
CA HIS A 16 -6.98 -21.83 -14.86
C HIS A 16 -8.14 -20.86 -14.61
N HIS A 17 -9.33 -21.20 -15.12
CA HIS A 17 -10.60 -20.53 -14.82
C HIS A 17 -11.41 -21.42 -13.86
N ARG A 18 -12.46 -20.85 -13.29
CA ARG A 18 -13.52 -21.59 -12.60
C ARG A 18 -14.85 -21.30 -13.29
N THR A 19 -15.73 -22.30 -13.32
CA THR A 19 -17.13 -22.13 -13.73
C THR A 19 -17.97 -21.99 -12.47
N VAL A 20 -18.87 -21.02 -12.44
CA VAL A 20 -19.78 -20.78 -11.31
C VAL A 20 -21.15 -20.39 -11.87
N SER A 21 -22.22 -21.07 -11.44
CA SER A 21 -23.57 -20.91 -12.02
C SER A 21 -23.59 -20.89 -13.56
N LEU A 22 -22.81 -21.78 -14.19
CA LEU A 22 -22.67 -21.88 -15.67
C LEU A 22 -22.01 -20.68 -16.38
N TYR A 23 -21.44 -19.73 -15.62
CA TYR A 23 -20.63 -18.64 -16.14
C TYR A 23 -19.14 -18.96 -16.07
N VAL A 24 -18.41 -18.54 -17.10
CA VAL A 24 -16.96 -18.64 -17.21
C VAL A 24 -16.39 -17.29 -17.60
N TRP A 25 -15.45 -16.80 -16.79
CA TRP A 25 -14.74 -15.55 -17.03
C TRP A 25 -13.23 -15.81 -17.13
N ALA A 26 -12.54 -15.04 -17.99
CA ALA A 26 -11.08 -15.07 -18.14
C ALA A 26 -10.43 -16.48 -18.13
N GLY A 27 -9.32 -16.66 -17.40
CA GLY A 27 -8.43 -17.82 -17.46
C GLY A 27 -7.27 -17.62 -18.43
N ALA A 28 -6.30 -18.53 -18.38
CA ALA A 28 -5.24 -18.61 -19.37
C ALA A 28 -5.84 -19.00 -20.72
N GLN A 29 -5.63 -18.18 -21.76
CA GLN A 29 -6.15 -18.38 -23.10
C GLN A 29 -5.26 -17.67 -24.11
N ASP A 30 -5.34 -18.07 -25.38
CA ASP A 30 -4.61 -17.43 -26.46
C ASP A 30 -5.00 -15.95 -26.59
N GLY A 31 -4.01 -15.07 -26.80
CA GLY A 31 -4.22 -13.63 -26.95
C GLY A 31 -4.40 -12.85 -25.64
N LEU A 32 -4.40 -13.50 -24.46
CA LEU A 32 -4.35 -12.79 -23.18
C LEU A 32 -2.90 -12.35 -22.87
N PRO A 33 -2.58 -11.04 -22.88
CA PRO A 33 -1.21 -10.57 -22.68
C PRO A 33 -0.65 -10.90 -21.29
N GLU A 34 0.64 -11.21 -21.22
CA GLU A 34 1.40 -11.35 -19.97
C GLU A 34 1.87 -9.98 -19.45
N ALA A 35 0.91 -9.07 -19.23
CA ALA A 35 1.13 -7.76 -18.66
C ALA A 35 0.28 -7.57 -17.39
N HIS A 36 0.64 -6.64 -16.52
CA HIS A 36 -0.18 -6.28 -15.35
C HIS A 36 -1.58 -5.86 -15.77
N ASP A 37 -1.63 -4.86 -16.65
CA ASP A 37 -2.83 -4.30 -17.26
C ASP A 37 -2.46 -3.71 -18.64
N SER A 38 -3.35 -3.86 -19.61
CA SER A 38 -3.19 -3.30 -20.96
C SER A 38 -4.56 -3.21 -21.64
N GLU A 39 -4.67 -2.39 -22.69
CA GLU A 39 -5.92 -2.26 -23.44
C GLU A 39 -6.34 -3.60 -24.08
N GLU A 40 -5.38 -4.35 -24.62
CA GLU A 40 -5.59 -5.68 -25.20
C GLU A 40 -6.07 -6.68 -24.14
N LYS A 41 -5.46 -6.63 -22.94
CA LYS A 41 -5.88 -7.48 -21.82
C LYS A 41 -7.30 -7.17 -21.39
N ARG A 42 -7.65 -5.89 -21.24
CA ARG A 42 -9.01 -5.44 -20.91
C ARG A 42 -10.00 -5.88 -21.99
N LYS A 43 -9.67 -5.73 -23.28
CA LYS A 43 -10.53 -6.24 -24.39
C LYS A 43 -10.85 -7.73 -24.25
N VAL A 44 -9.89 -8.54 -23.83
CA VAL A 44 -10.08 -9.98 -23.62
C VAL A 44 -10.88 -10.28 -22.34
N THR A 45 -10.65 -9.53 -21.25
CA THR A 45 -11.31 -9.76 -19.95
C THR A 45 -12.66 -9.07 -19.78
N SER A 46 -13.04 -8.14 -20.67
CA SER A 46 -14.35 -7.46 -20.71
C SER A 46 -15.47 -8.31 -21.31
N ASN A 47 -15.28 -9.63 -21.40
CA ASN A 47 -16.31 -10.56 -21.86
C ASN A 47 -16.45 -11.71 -20.88
N ILE A 48 -17.68 -12.18 -20.72
CA ILE A 48 -18.03 -13.38 -19.96
C ILE A 48 -18.78 -14.36 -20.86
N GLN A 49 -18.54 -15.66 -20.68
CA GLN A 49 -19.23 -16.71 -21.43
C GLN A 49 -20.22 -17.42 -20.50
N HIS A 50 -21.46 -17.60 -20.96
CA HIS A 50 -22.53 -18.28 -20.23
C HIS A 50 -23.03 -19.47 -21.03
N PHE A 51 -23.11 -20.64 -20.42
CA PHE A 51 -23.73 -21.80 -21.06
C PHE A 51 -25.25 -21.75 -20.91
N THR A 52 -25.96 -21.93 -22.04
CA THR A 52 -27.43 -21.91 -22.09
C THR A 52 -27.93 -23.33 -22.33
N PRO A 53 -28.37 -24.08 -21.30
CA PRO A 53 -28.77 -25.49 -21.43
C PRO A 53 -29.90 -25.71 -22.45
N SER A 54 -30.86 -24.79 -22.56
CA SER A 54 -31.96 -24.92 -23.52
C SER A 54 -31.53 -24.88 -24.98
N ALA A 55 -30.42 -24.20 -25.27
CA ALA A 55 -29.86 -24.08 -26.61
C ALA A 55 -28.65 -24.99 -26.85
N GLY A 56 -28.03 -25.53 -25.79
CA GLY A 56 -26.77 -26.27 -25.85
C GLY A 56 -25.57 -25.42 -26.25
N GLN A 57 -25.68 -24.09 -26.12
CA GLN A 57 -24.73 -23.13 -26.67
C GLN A 57 -24.09 -22.26 -25.58
N TRP A 58 -22.83 -21.91 -25.81
CA TRP A 58 -22.12 -20.87 -25.06
C TRP A 58 -22.37 -19.52 -25.70
N ILE A 59 -22.82 -18.55 -24.90
CA ILE A 59 -23.05 -17.19 -25.36
C ILE A 59 -21.98 -16.31 -24.75
N THR A 60 -21.26 -15.58 -25.59
CA THR A 60 -20.31 -14.55 -25.15
C THR A 60 -21.05 -13.23 -24.99
N LYS A 61 -21.00 -12.65 -23.80
CA LYS A 61 -21.59 -11.35 -23.50
C LYS A 61 -20.51 -10.37 -23.04
N SER A 62 -20.57 -9.15 -23.54
CA SER A 62 -19.68 -8.08 -23.07
C SER A 62 -20.15 -7.56 -21.72
N THR A 63 -19.20 -7.23 -20.86
CA THR A 63 -19.44 -6.71 -19.52
C THR A 63 -19.11 -5.22 -19.46
N ILE A 64 -19.77 -4.50 -18.56
CA ILE A 64 -19.59 -3.06 -18.33
C ILE A 64 -18.76 -2.86 -17.05
N GLY A 65 -17.96 -1.80 -17.00
CA GLY A 65 -17.08 -1.51 -15.86
C GLY A 65 -15.72 -2.19 -15.95
N THR A 66 -14.96 -2.17 -14.86
CA THR A 66 -13.58 -2.67 -14.83
C THR A 66 -13.55 -4.09 -14.26
N PRO A 67 -13.24 -5.12 -15.09
CA PRO A 67 -13.08 -6.48 -14.59
C PRO A 67 -11.83 -6.60 -13.71
N PRO A 68 -11.76 -7.59 -12.82
CA PRO A 68 -10.60 -7.80 -11.95
C PRO A 68 -9.33 -8.10 -12.77
N LEU A 69 -8.19 -7.59 -12.28
CA LEU A 69 -6.88 -7.80 -12.93
C LEU A 69 -6.36 -9.24 -12.77
N GLY A 70 -6.77 -9.93 -11.70
CA GLY A 70 -6.45 -11.34 -11.40
C GLY A 70 -7.14 -12.33 -12.34
N ALA A 71 -6.82 -12.27 -13.63
CA ALA A 71 -7.49 -13.00 -14.70
C ALA A 71 -7.31 -14.54 -14.65
N LYS A 72 -6.33 -15.05 -13.92
CA LYS A 72 -6.02 -16.50 -13.83
C LYS A 72 -6.07 -16.95 -12.38
N GLN A 73 -6.55 -18.16 -12.12
CA GLN A 73 -6.52 -18.79 -10.79
C GLN A 73 -7.24 -18.00 -9.68
N TYR A 74 -8.20 -17.15 -10.02
CA TYR A 74 -9.04 -16.47 -9.05
C TYR A 74 -9.94 -17.47 -8.31
N CYS A 75 -10.44 -17.08 -7.15
CA CYS A 75 -11.51 -17.78 -6.45
C CYS A 75 -12.85 -17.14 -6.81
N CYS A 76 -13.93 -17.92 -6.93
CA CYS A 76 -15.26 -17.38 -7.21
C CYS A 76 -16.36 -18.13 -6.46
N THR A 77 -17.44 -17.43 -6.13
CA THR A 77 -18.69 -17.99 -5.58
C THR A 77 -19.88 -17.17 -6.08
N THR A 78 -21.09 -17.66 -5.83
CA THR A 78 -22.34 -16.96 -6.15
C THR A 78 -23.15 -16.67 -4.91
N ILE A 79 -23.87 -15.54 -4.94
CA ILE A 79 -24.96 -15.24 -4.02
C ILE A 79 -26.08 -14.66 -4.89
N ASN A 80 -27.22 -15.34 -4.95
CA ASN A 80 -28.33 -14.96 -5.83
C ASN A 80 -27.83 -14.76 -7.29
N ASP A 81 -28.21 -13.66 -7.94
CA ASP A 81 -27.82 -13.31 -9.32
C ASP A 81 -26.47 -12.57 -9.42
N GLN A 82 -25.60 -12.73 -8.42
CA GLN A 82 -24.33 -12.02 -8.31
C GLN A 82 -23.15 -13.00 -8.23
N LEU A 83 -22.14 -12.77 -9.07
CA LEU A 83 -20.88 -13.51 -9.03
C LEU A 83 -19.84 -12.71 -8.26
N TYR A 84 -19.15 -13.35 -7.33
CA TYR A 84 -18.07 -12.73 -6.56
C TYR A 84 -16.74 -13.37 -6.93
N TYR A 85 -15.71 -12.55 -7.06
CA TYR A 85 -14.36 -12.95 -7.43
C TYR A 85 -13.36 -12.40 -6.42
N PHE A 86 -12.41 -13.24 -6.01
CA PHE A 86 -11.34 -12.85 -5.11
C PHE A 86 -9.97 -13.19 -5.69
N GLY A 87 -9.07 -12.21 -5.62
CA GLY A 87 -7.65 -12.37 -5.89
C GLY A 87 -7.31 -12.82 -7.30
N GLY A 88 -6.40 -13.78 -7.41
CA GLY A 88 -5.91 -14.32 -8.68
C GLY A 88 -4.55 -13.78 -9.11
N TRP A 89 -3.97 -14.45 -10.11
CA TRP A 89 -2.72 -14.08 -10.77
C TRP A 89 -3.04 -13.34 -12.06
N CYS A 90 -2.44 -12.18 -12.26
CA CYS A 90 -2.73 -11.37 -13.44
C CYS A 90 -2.03 -11.89 -14.71
N GLY A 91 -1.02 -12.76 -14.60
CA GLY A 91 -0.39 -13.42 -15.74
C GLY A 91 1.01 -12.92 -16.11
N HIS A 92 1.59 -12.00 -15.34
CA HIS A 92 3.01 -11.62 -15.42
C HIS A 92 3.66 -11.75 -14.04
N ASP A 93 4.94 -12.11 -14.02
CA ASP A 93 5.76 -12.27 -12.81
C ASP A 93 5.04 -13.02 -11.68
N ASP A 94 5.36 -12.69 -10.43
CA ASP A 94 4.64 -13.16 -9.24
C ASP A 94 3.62 -12.09 -8.76
N CYS A 95 2.88 -11.51 -9.71
CA CYS A 95 1.89 -10.46 -9.44
C CYS A 95 0.50 -11.05 -9.15
N TYR A 96 0.19 -11.19 -7.85
CA TYR A 96 -1.10 -11.65 -7.34
C TYR A 96 -1.92 -10.50 -6.76
N HIS A 97 -3.23 -10.69 -6.69
CA HIS A 97 -4.20 -9.72 -6.18
C HIS A 97 -4.92 -10.25 -4.93
N ASN A 98 -5.55 -9.34 -4.17
CA ASN A 98 -6.47 -9.62 -3.07
C ASN A 98 -7.76 -8.77 -3.14
N SER A 99 -8.05 -8.21 -4.32
CA SER A 99 -9.30 -7.48 -4.57
C SER A 99 -10.52 -8.41 -4.47
N ILE A 100 -11.65 -7.84 -4.04
CA ILE A 100 -12.98 -8.45 -4.16
C ILE A 100 -13.75 -7.66 -5.20
N THR A 101 -14.22 -8.38 -6.22
CA THR A 101 -15.03 -7.80 -7.29
C THR A 101 -16.31 -8.60 -7.44
N GLN A 102 -17.37 -7.91 -7.79
CA GLN A 102 -18.70 -8.45 -8.01
C GLN A 102 -19.10 -8.22 -9.46
N LEU A 103 -19.79 -9.18 -10.06
CA LEU A 103 -20.45 -9.05 -11.35
C LEU A 103 -21.93 -9.38 -11.19
N ASP A 104 -22.77 -8.42 -11.55
CA ASP A 104 -24.20 -8.61 -11.66
C ASP A 104 -24.51 -9.36 -12.96
N THR A 105 -25.18 -10.52 -12.85
CA THR A 105 -25.40 -11.39 -14.02
C THR A 105 -26.52 -10.89 -14.95
N VAL A 106 -27.34 -9.93 -14.51
CA VAL A 106 -28.46 -9.36 -15.26
C VAL A 106 -27.98 -8.17 -16.11
N SER A 107 -27.37 -7.18 -15.45
CA SER A 107 -26.82 -5.97 -16.05
C SER A 107 -25.42 -6.17 -16.66
N LEU A 108 -24.72 -7.24 -16.27
CA LEU A 108 -23.34 -7.53 -16.66
C LEU A 108 -22.36 -6.43 -16.25
N GLN A 109 -22.66 -5.72 -15.16
CA GLN A 109 -21.85 -4.65 -14.64
C GLN A 109 -20.90 -5.15 -13.53
N TRP A 110 -19.61 -4.87 -13.70
CA TRP A 110 -18.60 -5.07 -12.68
C TRP A 110 -18.67 -3.98 -11.62
N ARG A 111 -18.54 -4.38 -10.36
CA ARG A 111 -18.36 -3.50 -9.20
C ARG A 111 -17.17 -3.98 -8.39
N GLU A 112 -16.19 -3.11 -8.21
CA GLU A 112 -15.13 -3.37 -7.23
C GLU A 112 -15.67 -3.08 -5.84
N LEU A 113 -15.64 -4.09 -4.97
CA LEU A 113 -16.04 -3.96 -3.57
C LEU A 113 -14.82 -3.64 -2.71
N GLU A 114 -13.70 -4.30 -3.03
CA GLU A 114 -12.42 -4.07 -2.37
C GLU A 114 -11.30 -4.04 -3.40
N PRO A 115 -10.51 -2.96 -3.48
CA PRO A 115 -9.35 -2.91 -4.35
C PRO A 115 -8.22 -3.80 -3.84
N THR A 116 -7.25 -4.08 -4.73
CA THR A 116 -6.02 -4.77 -4.31
C THR A 116 -5.20 -3.85 -3.42
N ASP A 117 -4.80 -4.33 -2.25
CA ASP A 117 -4.01 -3.58 -1.27
C ASP A 117 -2.90 -4.47 -0.70
N ALA A 118 -1.65 -4.06 -0.91
CA ALA A 118 -0.49 -4.81 -0.45
C ALA A 118 -0.28 -4.71 1.07
N THR A 119 -0.86 -3.73 1.76
CA THR A 119 -0.63 -3.46 3.19
C THR A 119 -1.60 -4.19 4.11
N ARG A 120 -2.72 -4.67 3.56
CA ARG A 120 -3.79 -5.36 4.28
C ARG A 120 -3.31 -6.69 4.88
N PRO A 121 -3.85 -7.11 6.05
CA PRO A 121 -3.62 -8.44 6.62
C PRO A 121 -4.42 -9.54 5.88
N VAL A 122 -4.45 -9.48 4.55
CA VAL A 122 -5.02 -10.50 3.67
C VAL A 122 -4.05 -10.71 2.52
N MET A 123 -3.47 -11.90 2.43
CA MET A 123 -2.44 -12.18 1.43
C MET A 123 -2.98 -12.10 0.00
N ARG A 124 -2.24 -11.41 -0.87
CA ARG A 124 -2.44 -11.42 -2.33
C ARG A 124 -2.16 -12.81 -2.89
N ARG A 125 -3.21 -13.51 -3.32
CA ARG A 125 -3.16 -14.95 -3.65
C ARG A 125 -4.17 -15.36 -4.71
N GLY A 126 -3.87 -16.49 -5.35
CA GLY A 126 -4.77 -17.24 -6.22
C GLY A 126 -4.69 -18.73 -5.90
N SER A 127 -5.39 -19.54 -6.69
CA SER A 127 -5.48 -21.00 -6.50
C SER A 127 -5.95 -21.41 -5.10
N GLY A 128 -6.73 -20.56 -4.42
CA GLY A 128 -7.37 -20.88 -3.14
C GLY A 128 -8.80 -21.38 -3.32
N GLY A 129 -9.56 -21.29 -2.23
CA GLY A 129 -10.99 -21.52 -2.19
C GLY A 129 -11.76 -20.28 -1.75
N MET A 130 -13.01 -20.15 -2.20
CA MET A 130 -13.95 -19.14 -1.70
C MET A 130 -15.34 -19.73 -1.60
N ILE A 131 -16.04 -19.47 -0.50
CA ILE A 131 -17.43 -19.88 -0.28
C ILE A 131 -18.24 -18.72 0.31
N SER A 132 -19.53 -18.68 0.01
CA SER A 132 -20.47 -17.71 0.59
C SER A 132 -21.33 -18.35 1.67
N PHE A 133 -21.62 -17.61 2.73
CA PHE A 133 -22.58 -18.01 3.76
C PHE A 133 -23.35 -16.80 4.31
N GLU A 134 -24.47 -17.06 4.96
CA GLU A 134 -25.33 -16.05 5.57
C GLU A 134 -25.39 -16.24 7.09
N HIS A 135 -25.36 -15.13 7.82
CA HIS A 135 -25.54 -15.10 9.27
C HIS A 135 -26.34 -13.84 9.62
N ASP A 136 -27.44 -14.00 10.36
CA ASP A 136 -28.35 -12.92 10.76
C ASP A 136 -28.79 -12.01 9.59
N GLY A 137 -29.14 -12.61 8.44
CA GLY A 137 -29.55 -11.87 7.24
C GLY A 137 -28.41 -11.19 6.48
N VAL A 138 -27.15 -11.38 6.89
CA VAL A 138 -25.98 -10.77 6.25
C VAL A 138 -25.11 -11.82 5.57
N HIS A 139 -24.80 -11.58 4.29
CA HIS A 139 -23.91 -12.44 3.53
C HIS A 139 -22.43 -12.14 3.79
N HIS A 140 -21.65 -13.22 3.82
CA HIS A 140 -20.22 -13.22 4.06
C HIS A 140 -19.50 -14.06 3.01
N LEU A 141 -18.26 -13.68 2.69
CA LEU A 141 -17.35 -14.45 1.84
C LEU A 141 -16.21 -14.99 2.71
N LEU A 142 -15.98 -16.29 2.67
CA LEU A 142 -14.85 -16.94 3.34
C LEU A 142 -13.83 -17.40 2.29
N MET A 143 -12.61 -16.85 2.36
CA MET A 143 -11.50 -17.19 1.49
C MET A 143 -10.47 -18.01 2.25
N ILE A 144 -10.06 -19.14 1.68
CA ILE A 144 -9.20 -20.13 2.35
C ILE A 144 -8.01 -20.47 1.48
N GLY A 145 -6.82 -20.47 2.09
CA GLY A 145 -5.57 -20.94 1.50
C GLY A 145 -5.19 -20.24 0.20
N GLY A 146 -4.23 -20.82 -0.53
CA GLY A 146 -3.79 -20.35 -1.83
C GLY A 146 -2.28 -20.17 -1.95
N LEU A 147 -1.87 -19.74 -3.15
CA LEU A 147 -0.50 -19.44 -3.53
C LEU A 147 -0.43 -17.98 -4.02
N GLY A 148 0.59 -17.24 -3.60
CA GLY A 148 0.69 -15.84 -3.97
C GLY A 148 2.02 -15.17 -3.65
N SER A 149 1.97 -13.84 -3.57
CA SER A 149 3.12 -12.98 -3.24
C SER A 149 3.39 -12.97 -1.73
N LYS A 150 4.56 -12.50 -1.30
CA LYS A 150 4.91 -12.34 0.13
C LYS A 150 3.80 -11.56 0.88
N PRO A 151 3.24 -12.09 1.97
CA PRO A 151 2.26 -11.36 2.79
C PRO A 151 2.93 -10.18 3.49
N ALA A 152 2.25 -9.02 3.55
CA ALA A 152 2.76 -7.86 4.28
C ALA A 152 2.61 -8.01 5.79
N VAL A 153 1.53 -8.66 6.24
CA VAL A 153 1.28 -8.99 7.64
C VAL A 153 1.06 -10.50 7.72
N GLN A 154 1.83 -11.16 8.59
CA GLN A 154 1.68 -12.59 8.89
C GLN A 154 0.92 -12.74 10.20
N LEU A 155 -0.31 -13.21 10.11
CA LEU A 155 -1.12 -13.51 11.28
C LEU A 155 -0.60 -14.79 11.95
N SER A 156 -0.30 -14.72 13.25
CA SER A 156 0.40 -15.78 14.00
C SER A 156 -0.31 -17.14 14.04
N HIS A 157 -1.62 -17.17 13.84
CA HIS A 157 -2.45 -18.37 13.83
C HIS A 157 -2.53 -19.06 12.46
N TYR A 158 -1.97 -18.45 11.41
CA TYR A 158 -1.85 -19.05 10.08
C TYR A 158 -0.39 -19.28 9.72
N LYS A 159 -0.15 -20.28 8.88
CA LYS A 159 1.18 -20.58 8.35
C LYS A 159 1.36 -19.95 6.98
N TYR A 160 2.53 -19.38 6.75
CA TYR A 160 2.94 -18.79 5.48
C TYR A 160 4.31 -19.35 5.13
N ILE A 161 4.37 -20.21 4.11
CA ILE A 161 5.59 -20.92 3.72
C ILE A 161 6.07 -20.37 2.39
N GLN A 162 7.32 -19.90 2.37
CA GLN A 162 7.99 -19.52 1.14
C GLN A 162 8.49 -20.77 0.41
N LEU A 163 8.16 -20.87 -0.87
CA LEU A 163 8.59 -21.97 -1.74
C LEU A 163 9.92 -21.63 -2.42
N PRO A 164 10.66 -22.63 -2.94
CA PRO A 164 11.90 -22.40 -3.69
C PRO A 164 11.72 -21.46 -4.91
N SER A 165 10.50 -21.36 -5.44
CA SER A 165 10.17 -20.43 -6.52
C SER A 165 10.02 -18.96 -6.08
N GLY A 166 10.19 -18.63 -4.79
CA GLY A 166 9.98 -17.28 -4.24
C GLY A 166 8.55 -16.96 -3.83
N ARG A 167 7.56 -17.63 -4.44
CA ARG A 167 6.13 -17.59 -4.08
C ARG A 167 5.84 -18.12 -2.68
N TRP A 168 4.72 -17.68 -2.12
CA TRP A 168 4.29 -18.05 -0.78
C TRP A 168 3.01 -18.87 -0.84
N ARG A 169 2.89 -19.88 0.02
CA ARG A 169 1.70 -20.70 0.19
C ARG A 169 1.18 -20.56 1.62
N THR A 170 -0.13 -20.59 1.79
CA THR A 170 -0.75 -20.36 3.10
C THR A 170 -1.97 -21.26 3.35
N ASN A 171 -2.35 -21.38 4.62
CA ASN A 171 -3.65 -21.87 5.09
C ASN A 171 -4.50 -20.75 5.70
N GLU A 172 -4.21 -19.48 5.36
CA GLU A 172 -4.95 -18.30 5.80
C GLU A 172 -6.45 -18.43 5.53
N HIS A 173 -7.25 -18.04 6.52
CA HIS A 173 -8.70 -17.87 6.41
C HIS A 173 -9.05 -16.40 6.59
N SER A 174 -9.90 -15.88 5.71
CA SER A 174 -10.30 -14.48 5.75
C SER A 174 -11.79 -14.39 5.46
N MET A 175 -12.56 -13.77 6.35
CA MET A 175 -13.99 -13.51 6.16
C MET A 175 -14.22 -12.05 5.79
N TYR A 176 -15.05 -11.80 4.77
CA TYR A 176 -15.47 -10.47 4.37
C TYR A 176 -16.97 -10.33 4.53
N ASN A 177 -17.42 -9.33 5.30
CA ASN A 177 -18.82 -9.02 5.51
C ASN A 177 -19.31 -8.07 4.41
N LEU A 178 -20.26 -8.51 3.58
CA LEU A 178 -20.69 -7.77 2.40
C LEU A 178 -21.49 -6.50 2.71
N SER A 179 -22.16 -6.43 3.87
CA SER A 179 -22.95 -5.25 4.25
C SER A 179 -22.11 -4.13 4.84
N SER A 180 -21.12 -4.49 5.69
CA SER A 180 -20.27 -3.51 6.39
C SER A 180 -18.94 -3.23 5.69
N GLY A 181 -18.55 -4.07 4.72
CA GLY A 181 -17.27 -3.97 4.03
C GLY A 181 -16.05 -4.30 4.92
N LYS A 182 -16.26 -5.02 6.03
CA LYS A 182 -15.19 -5.30 7.00
C LYS A 182 -14.67 -6.73 6.89
N TRP A 183 -13.37 -6.85 7.17
CA TRP A 183 -12.69 -8.13 7.29
C TRP A 183 -12.74 -8.66 8.73
N ASN A 184 -12.91 -9.96 8.86
CA ASN A 184 -12.77 -10.70 10.11
C ASN A 184 -11.94 -11.96 9.89
N ASN A 185 -11.19 -12.38 10.90
CA ASN A 185 -10.43 -13.63 10.88
C ASN A 185 -11.09 -14.63 11.83
N PRO A 186 -11.63 -15.75 11.33
CA PRO A 186 -12.28 -16.73 12.18
C PRO A 186 -11.26 -17.54 12.98
N SER A 187 -11.67 -17.95 14.18
CA SER A 187 -10.93 -18.94 14.97
C SER A 187 -10.99 -20.30 14.29
N ILE A 188 -9.84 -20.93 14.09
CA ILE A 188 -9.75 -22.24 13.45
C ILE A 188 -9.74 -23.33 14.51
N ILE A 189 -10.65 -24.28 14.39
CA ILE A 189 -10.82 -25.39 15.34
C ILE A 189 -10.66 -26.71 14.59
N GLY A 190 -10.07 -27.72 15.22
CA GLY A 190 -9.95 -29.06 14.66
C GLY A 190 -8.72 -29.24 13.77
N GLN A 191 -8.82 -30.20 12.83
CA GLN A 191 -7.68 -30.66 12.01
C GLN A 191 -7.60 -29.90 10.69
N CYS A 192 -7.21 -28.63 10.77
CA CYS A 192 -7.03 -27.76 9.60
C CYS A 192 -5.95 -28.30 8.66
N MET A 193 -6.13 -28.02 7.37
CA MET A 193 -5.13 -28.29 6.32
C MET A 193 -3.81 -27.54 6.57
N LEU A 194 -2.72 -28.13 6.08
CA LEU A 194 -1.44 -27.45 5.93
C LEU A 194 -1.57 -26.29 4.91
N PRO A 195 -0.57 -25.40 4.77
CA PRO A 195 -0.52 -24.45 3.67
C PRO A 195 -0.73 -25.14 2.32
N THR A 196 -1.82 -24.79 1.63
CA THR A 196 -2.30 -25.54 0.45
C THR A 196 -2.80 -24.61 -0.63
N ALA A 197 -2.59 -25.00 -1.89
CA ALA A 197 -3.19 -24.35 -3.05
C ALA A 197 -3.67 -25.39 -4.09
N ALA A 198 -4.45 -24.93 -5.06
CA ALA A 198 -4.96 -25.70 -6.20
C ALA A 198 -5.85 -26.89 -5.79
N PHE A 199 -6.65 -26.70 -4.74
CA PHE A 199 -7.69 -27.62 -4.27
C PHE A 199 -9.08 -27.17 -4.76
N ILE A 200 -10.08 -28.02 -4.54
CA ILE A 200 -11.49 -27.66 -4.72
C ILE A 200 -12.15 -27.54 -3.36
N ILE A 201 -13.06 -26.58 -3.23
CA ILE A 201 -13.93 -26.40 -2.07
C ILE A 201 -15.32 -26.12 -2.60
N GLU A 202 -16.31 -26.84 -2.10
CA GLU A 202 -17.69 -26.72 -2.56
C GLU A 202 -18.63 -26.57 -1.36
N LYS A 203 -19.60 -25.66 -1.50
CA LYS A 203 -20.60 -25.37 -0.48
C LYS A 203 -21.60 -26.52 -0.41
N ILE A 204 -21.76 -27.15 0.75
CA ILE A 204 -22.78 -28.18 0.98
C ILE A 204 -24.12 -27.51 1.31
N ASN A 205 -24.09 -26.58 2.26
CA ASN A 205 -25.22 -25.78 2.67
C ASN A 205 -24.71 -24.46 3.28
N ASN A 206 -25.57 -23.70 3.95
CA ASN A 206 -25.18 -22.40 4.48
C ASN A 206 -24.00 -22.47 5.48
N THR A 207 -23.93 -23.51 6.31
CA THR A 207 -22.94 -23.62 7.39
C THR A 207 -21.90 -24.71 7.14
N ARG A 208 -21.98 -25.46 6.03
CA ARG A 208 -21.07 -26.58 5.75
C ARG A 208 -20.46 -26.52 4.36
N ALA A 209 -19.21 -26.94 4.25
CA ALA A 209 -18.50 -27.10 2.99
C ALA A 209 -17.63 -28.37 2.99
N VAL A 210 -17.28 -28.86 1.80
CA VAL A 210 -16.33 -29.95 1.59
C VAL A 210 -15.15 -29.47 0.78
N LEU A 211 -13.95 -29.89 1.16
CA LEU A 211 -12.71 -29.63 0.44
C LEU A 211 -12.00 -30.93 0.11
N PHE A 212 -11.41 -30.99 -1.08
CA PHE A 212 -10.62 -32.13 -1.52
C PHE A 212 -9.41 -31.71 -2.36
N GLY A 213 -8.32 -32.46 -2.21
CA GLY A 213 -7.08 -32.29 -2.95
C GLY A 213 -6.32 -31.01 -2.64
N GLY A 214 -5.42 -30.63 -3.54
CA GLY A 214 -4.48 -29.54 -3.38
C GLY A 214 -3.04 -30.01 -3.23
N ARG A 215 -2.11 -29.06 -3.36
CA ARG A 215 -0.69 -29.24 -3.07
C ARG A 215 -0.40 -28.61 -1.72
N GLU A 216 -0.17 -29.47 -0.73
CA GLU A 216 0.19 -29.15 0.65
C GLU A 216 1.69 -28.91 0.77
N THR A 217 2.08 -28.16 1.80
CA THR A 217 3.48 -27.93 2.15
C THR A 217 3.67 -27.97 3.64
N ASP A 218 4.61 -28.80 4.07
CA ASP A 218 5.03 -28.91 5.46
C ASP A 218 6.12 -27.89 5.79
N ASP A 219 6.51 -27.86 7.06
CA ASP A 219 7.50 -26.90 7.59
C ASP A 219 8.91 -27.13 6.99
N ASP A 220 9.18 -28.32 6.45
CA ASP A 220 10.42 -28.66 5.72
C ASP A 220 10.36 -28.31 4.22
N VAL A 221 9.30 -27.60 3.81
CA VAL A 221 9.04 -27.15 2.43
C VAL A 221 8.87 -28.32 1.45
N GLN A 222 8.54 -29.51 1.95
CA GLN A 222 8.22 -30.66 1.12
C GLN A 222 6.79 -30.54 0.61
N ASN A 223 6.61 -30.81 -0.69
CA ASN A 223 5.31 -30.73 -1.33
C ASN A 223 4.69 -32.12 -1.39
N THR A 224 3.50 -32.26 -0.83
CA THR A 224 2.68 -33.45 -0.96
C THR A 224 1.36 -33.09 -1.61
N ASN A 225 0.78 -34.02 -2.37
CA ASN A 225 -0.56 -33.81 -2.91
C ASN A 225 -1.56 -34.43 -1.96
N ALA A 226 -2.52 -33.62 -1.51
CA ALA A 226 -3.55 -34.06 -0.57
C ALA A 226 -4.52 -35.04 -1.24
N ASN A 227 -4.93 -36.06 -0.48
CA ASN A 227 -6.06 -36.92 -0.80
C ASN A 227 -7.00 -37.12 0.39
N ASN A 228 -6.88 -36.30 1.44
CA ASN A 228 -7.82 -36.30 2.54
C ASN A 228 -9.10 -35.55 2.14
N ILE A 229 -10.21 -35.93 2.76
CA ILE A 229 -11.46 -35.16 2.68
C ILE A 229 -11.49 -34.24 3.89
N TYR A 230 -11.80 -32.97 3.67
CA TYR A 230 -12.02 -32.03 4.75
C TYR A 230 -13.47 -31.56 4.75
N ILE A 231 -14.15 -31.68 5.88
CA ILE A 231 -15.50 -31.14 6.10
C ILE A 231 -15.37 -29.94 7.02
N LEU A 232 -15.97 -28.83 6.61
CA LEU A 232 -15.95 -27.57 7.33
C LEU A 232 -17.32 -27.31 7.93
N GLU A 233 -17.36 -26.83 9.17
CA GLU A 233 -18.51 -26.17 9.76
C GLU A 233 -18.17 -24.70 10.02
N ILE A 234 -19.01 -23.80 9.53
CA ILE A 234 -18.71 -22.39 9.34
C ILE A 234 -19.70 -21.56 10.17
N SER A 235 -19.16 -20.65 10.97
CA SER A 235 -19.88 -19.58 11.64
C SER A 235 -19.21 -18.24 11.37
N ILE A 236 -19.77 -17.13 11.88
CA ILE A 236 -19.14 -15.80 11.72
C ILE A 236 -17.82 -15.64 12.50
N SER A 237 -17.60 -16.46 13.53
CA SER A 237 -16.44 -16.36 14.43
C SER A 237 -15.52 -17.56 14.39
N THR A 238 -15.97 -18.70 13.85
CA THR A 238 -15.23 -19.96 13.86
C THR A 238 -15.36 -20.72 12.55
N VAL A 239 -14.30 -21.46 12.21
CA VAL A 239 -14.33 -22.50 11.18
C VAL A 239 -13.78 -23.79 11.80
N PHE A 240 -14.66 -24.78 11.96
CA PHE A 240 -14.30 -26.10 12.47
C PHE A 240 -13.92 -27.02 11.29
N TRP A 241 -12.80 -27.72 11.43
CA TRP A 241 -12.23 -28.61 10.44
C TRP A 241 -12.25 -30.06 10.91
N GLN A 242 -12.91 -30.91 10.13
CA GLN A 242 -12.85 -32.36 10.27
C GLN A 242 -12.05 -32.96 9.10
N CYS A 243 -10.92 -33.60 9.41
CA CYS A 243 -10.10 -34.30 8.43
C CYS A 243 -10.45 -35.80 8.43
N ILE A 244 -10.82 -36.32 7.26
CA ILE A 244 -11.10 -37.72 7.02
C ILE A 244 -10.01 -38.28 6.11
N LYS A 245 -9.16 -39.13 6.70
CA LYS A 245 -8.07 -39.80 6.01
C LYS A 245 -8.56 -41.09 5.37
N LYS A 246 -7.86 -41.54 4.31
CA LYS A 246 -8.11 -42.84 3.68
C LYS A 246 -8.10 -43.97 4.74
N PRO A 247 -9.20 -44.72 4.93
CA PRO A 247 -9.20 -45.87 5.82
C PRO A 247 -8.29 -46.99 5.29
N LYS A 248 -7.54 -47.65 6.19
CA LYS A 248 -6.60 -48.73 5.80
C LYS A 248 -7.27 -49.89 5.05
N ALA A 249 -8.55 -50.16 5.33
CA ALA A 249 -9.30 -51.27 4.76
C ALA A 249 -9.95 -50.98 3.40
N ILE A 250 -9.90 -49.74 2.89
CA ILE A 250 -10.56 -49.35 1.65
C ILE A 250 -9.54 -49.19 0.51
N ASN A 251 -9.72 -49.99 -0.54
CA ASN A 251 -8.85 -49.95 -1.72
C ASN A 251 -9.26 -48.84 -2.71
N GLN A 252 -10.55 -48.50 -2.80
CA GLN A 252 -11.05 -47.44 -3.68
C GLN A 252 -10.95 -46.07 -3.00
N TRP A 253 -9.90 -45.33 -3.34
CA TRP A 253 -9.70 -43.96 -2.85
C TRP A 253 -8.89 -43.17 -3.89
N PRO A 254 -9.27 -41.93 -4.25
CA PRO A 254 -8.53 -41.16 -5.25
C PRO A 254 -7.10 -40.87 -4.79
N VAL A 255 -6.14 -40.92 -5.70
CA VAL A 255 -4.76 -40.50 -5.41
C VAL A 255 -4.68 -39.00 -5.13
N GLY A 256 -3.61 -38.59 -4.45
CA GLY A 256 -3.34 -37.18 -4.15
C GLY A 256 -3.21 -36.34 -5.41
N ARG A 257 -3.98 -35.25 -5.48
CA ARG A 257 -4.14 -34.46 -6.72
C ARG A 257 -4.27 -32.96 -6.48
N PHE A 258 -3.91 -32.16 -7.48
CA PHE A 258 -4.08 -30.70 -7.48
C PHE A 258 -4.43 -30.19 -8.91
N TYR A 259 -4.98 -28.97 -9.01
CA TYR A 259 -5.56 -28.42 -10.25
C TYR A 259 -6.57 -29.36 -10.93
N HIS A 260 -7.26 -30.18 -10.14
CA HIS A 260 -8.42 -30.94 -10.58
C HIS A 260 -9.66 -30.04 -10.51
N ALA A 261 -10.73 -30.47 -11.17
CA ALA A 261 -12.02 -29.80 -11.03
C ALA A 261 -12.93 -30.60 -10.09
N GLY A 262 -13.89 -29.92 -9.50
CA GLY A 262 -14.93 -30.52 -8.67
C GLY A 262 -16.21 -29.72 -8.75
N ALA A 263 -17.32 -30.37 -8.39
CA ALA A 263 -18.63 -29.74 -8.23
C ALA A 263 -19.47 -30.55 -7.24
N ILE A 264 -20.33 -29.87 -6.48
CA ILE A 264 -21.27 -30.52 -5.55
C ILE A 264 -22.62 -30.77 -6.23
N ILE A 265 -23.18 -31.95 -6.02
CA ILE A 265 -24.51 -32.37 -6.48
C ILE A 265 -25.43 -32.47 -5.27
N ILE A 266 -26.54 -31.73 -5.30
CA ILE A 266 -27.56 -31.68 -4.24
C ILE A 266 -28.93 -31.86 -4.88
N THR A 267 -29.44 -33.09 -4.92
CA THR A 267 -30.65 -33.48 -5.68
C THR A 267 -31.91 -33.64 -4.82
N GLY A 268 -31.89 -33.16 -3.57
CA GLY A 268 -32.93 -33.44 -2.57
C GLY A 268 -32.68 -34.77 -1.84
N SER A 269 -32.91 -34.80 -0.52
CA SER A 269 -32.46 -35.78 0.50
C SER A 269 -30.99 -35.63 0.99
N ASP A 270 -30.72 -36.10 2.21
CA ASP A 270 -29.62 -35.77 3.14
C ASP A 270 -28.18 -36.20 2.74
N TYR A 271 -27.90 -36.36 1.44
CA TYR A 271 -26.64 -36.94 0.95
C TYR A 271 -26.00 -36.08 -0.14
N PRO A 272 -25.29 -35.00 0.22
CA PRO A 272 -24.53 -34.20 -0.72
C PRO A 272 -23.43 -35.07 -1.38
N MET A 273 -23.30 -34.97 -2.70
CA MET A 273 -22.33 -35.75 -3.46
C MET A 273 -21.29 -34.82 -4.10
N LEU A 274 -20.01 -35.08 -3.91
CA LEU A 274 -18.93 -34.31 -4.55
C LEU A 274 -18.39 -35.10 -5.74
N VAL A 275 -18.51 -34.56 -6.96
CA VAL A 275 -17.85 -35.11 -8.14
C VAL A 275 -16.52 -34.41 -8.35
N ILE A 276 -15.47 -35.16 -8.67
CA ILE A 276 -14.15 -34.65 -9.05
C ILE A 276 -13.66 -35.30 -10.35
N SER A 277 -12.85 -34.57 -11.12
CA SER A 277 -12.26 -35.09 -12.35
C SER A 277 -10.85 -34.56 -12.61
N GLY A 278 -9.99 -35.45 -13.11
CA GLY A 278 -8.65 -35.14 -13.57
C GLY A 278 -7.73 -34.51 -12.53
N GLY A 279 -6.91 -33.56 -12.99
CA GLY A 279 -5.86 -32.90 -12.21
C GLY A 279 -4.48 -33.47 -12.46
N ARG A 280 -3.55 -33.19 -11.54
CA ARG A 280 -2.16 -33.67 -11.61
C ARG A 280 -1.76 -34.44 -10.37
N ASP A 281 -0.92 -35.45 -10.54
CA ASP A 281 -0.39 -36.28 -9.46
C ASP A 281 0.96 -35.77 -8.91
N LYS A 282 1.62 -36.55 -8.06
CA LYS A 282 2.89 -36.18 -7.43
C LYS A 282 4.05 -36.00 -8.44
N ASN A 283 3.97 -36.66 -9.59
CA ASN A 283 4.94 -36.60 -10.68
C ASN A 283 4.60 -35.50 -11.70
N ASN A 284 3.56 -34.70 -11.42
CA ASN A 284 2.92 -33.75 -12.33
C ASN A 284 2.33 -34.41 -13.59
N ASP A 285 2.08 -35.71 -13.57
CA ASP A 285 1.37 -36.41 -14.64
C ASP A 285 -0.12 -36.05 -14.60
N THR A 286 -0.73 -35.96 -15.79
CA THR A 286 -2.16 -35.63 -15.89
C THR A 286 -2.95 -36.89 -15.53
N LEU A 287 -3.77 -36.76 -14.49
CA LEU A 287 -4.66 -37.82 -14.04
C LEU A 287 -5.81 -38.01 -15.02
N ASP A 288 -6.30 -39.25 -15.09
CA ASP A 288 -7.31 -39.68 -16.03
C ASP A 288 -8.35 -40.55 -15.32
N ASP A 289 -8.98 -39.94 -14.35
CA ASP A 289 -10.04 -40.54 -13.56
C ASP A 289 -11.09 -39.51 -13.16
N CYS A 290 -12.29 -40.01 -12.88
CA CYS A 290 -13.41 -39.25 -12.35
C CYS A 290 -14.00 -40.03 -11.18
N TRP A 291 -14.37 -39.32 -10.12
CA TRP A 291 -14.85 -39.92 -8.89
C TRP A 291 -16.03 -39.14 -8.35
N ILE A 292 -16.93 -39.84 -7.67
CA ILE A 292 -18.03 -39.23 -6.92
C ILE A 292 -17.95 -39.70 -5.46
N LEU A 293 -17.98 -38.75 -4.54
CA LEU A 293 -17.94 -38.96 -3.10
C LEU A 293 -19.33 -38.78 -2.53
N ASN A 294 -19.81 -39.77 -1.77
CA ASN A 294 -20.89 -39.54 -0.82
C ASN A 294 -20.30 -38.84 0.41
N VAL A 295 -20.62 -37.56 0.59
CA VAL A 295 -20.01 -36.74 1.65
C VAL A 295 -20.47 -37.18 3.04
N THR A 296 -21.65 -37.79 3.18
CA THR A 296 -22.14 -38.29 4.48
C THR A 296 -21.53 -39.63 4.85
N GLN A 297 -21.34 -40.52 3.87
CA GLN A 297 -20.80 -41.87 4.09
C GLN A 297 -19.27 -41.96 3.96
N HIS A 298 -18.65 -40.89 3.45
CA HIS A 298 -17.21 -40.83 3.12
C HIS A 298 -16.75 -41.94 2.17
N SER A 299 -17.64 -42.36 1.26
CA SER A 299 -17.40 -43.43 0.29
C SER A 299 -17.21 -42.86 -1.12
N TRP A 300 -16.14 -43.32 -1.78
CA TRP A 300 -15.82 -42.95 -3.15
C TRP A 300 -16.29 -44.02 -4.13
N ILE A 301 -16.88 -43.59 -5.25
CA ILE A 301 -17.20 -44.43 -6.39
C ILE A 301 -16.45 -43.86 -7.60
N LYS A 302 -15.73 -44.73 -8.33
CA LYS A 302 -15.05 -44.34 -9.56
C LYS A 302 -16.05 -44.32 -10.71
N LEU A 303 -16.15 -43.20 -11.41
CA LEU A 303 -16.98 -43.06 -12.59
C LEU A 303 -16.18 -43.39 -13.85
N VAL A 304 -16.80 -44.14 -14.76
CA VAL A 304 -16.22 -44.47 -16.08
C VAL A 304 -16.63 -43.37 -17.05
N VAL A 305 -15.73 -42.40 -17.25
CA VAL A 305 -15.93 -41.30 -18.20
C VAL A 305 -14.89 -41.38 -19.33
N PRO A 306 -15.17 -40.79 -20.51
CA PRO A 306 -14.18 -40.72 -21.57
C PRO A 306 -12.92 -39.94 -21.17
N HIS A 307 -11.78 -40.26 -21.77
CA HIS A 307 -10.52 -39.52 -21.60
C HIS A 307 -10.66 -38.03 -21.91
N SER A 308 -11.55 -37.67 -22.84
CA SER A 308 -11.85 -36.27 -23.11
C SER A 308 -12.38 -35.58 -21.86
N VAL A 309 -13.11 -36.23 -20.96
CA VAL A 309 -13.60 -35.63 -19.71
C VAL A 309 -12.49 -35.60 -18.64
N SER A 310 -11.84 -36.74 -18.39
CA SER A 310 -10.97 -36.92 -17.21
C SER A 310 -9.51 -36.56 -17.41
N LYS A 311 -8.93 -36.74 -18.62
CA LYS A 311 -7.50 -36.56 -18.87
C LYS A 311 -7.12 -35.09 -19.09
N ARG A 312 -7.39 -34.26 -18.08
CA ARG A 312 -7.15 -32.81 -18.13
C ARG A 312 -6.91 -32.22 -16.74
N TRP A 313 -6.23 -31.08 -16.70
CA TRP A 313 -5.97 -30.33 -15.45
C TRP A 313 -6.16 -28.83 -15.68
N ALA A 314 -6.36 -28.08 -14.58
CA ALA A 314 -6.74 -26.67 -14.59
C ALA A 314 -7.99 -26.36 -15.44
N HIS A 315 -8.89 -27.33 -15.56
CA HIS A 315 -10.22 -27.19 -16.11
C HIS A 315 -11.22 -26.87 -14.99
N SER A 316 -12.49 -26.70 -15.34
CA SER A 316 -13.56 -26.52 -14.36
C SER A 316 -14.72 -27.49 -14.59
N LEU A 317 -15.49 -27.73 -13.53
CA LEU A 317 -16.69 -28.53 -13.52
C LEU A 317 -17.87 -27.68 -13.04
N SER A 318 -19.03 -27.97 -13.56
CA SER A 318 -20.31 -27.49 -13.04
C SER A 318 -21.36 -28.57 -13.23
N VAL A 319 -22.43 -28.50 -12.44
CA VAL A 319 -23.53 -29.46 -12.53
C VAL A 319 -24.82 -28.73 -12.80
N PHE A 320 -25.66 -29.34 -13.63
CA PHE A 320 -27.00 -28.90 -13.94
C PHE A 320 -27.97 -30.03 -13.58
N ILE A 321 -28.83 -29.78 -12.59
CA ILE A 321 -29.75 -30.80 -12.08
C ILE A 321 -30.99 -30.84 -12.97
N MET A 322 -31.19 -31.94 -13.69
CA MET A 322 -32.38 -32.15 -14.53
C MET A 322 -33.54 -32.71 -13.71
N SER A 323 -33.24 -33.63 -12.80
CA SER A 323 -34.17 -34.24 -11.85
C SER A 323 -33.39 -34.82 -10.66
N PRO A 324 -34.06 -35.29 -9.60
CA PRO A 324 -33.38 -35.94 -8.48
C PRO A 324 -32.52 -37.16 -8.86
N HIS A 325 -32.79 -37.75 -10.03
CA HIS A 325 -32.13 -38.95 -10.55
C HIS A 325 -31.29 -38.71 -11.80
N CYS A 326 -31.25 -37.48 -12.32
CA CYS A 326 -30.51 -37.15 -13.54
C CYS A 326 -29.81 -35.80 -13.38
N VAL A 327 -28.49 -35.82 -13.49
CA VAL A 327 -27.62 -34.65 -13.34
C VAL A 327 -26.69 -34.59 -14.54
N TRP A 328 -26.55 -33.40 -15.12
CA TRP A 328 -25.63 -33.16 -16.21
C TRP A 328 -24.38 -32.48 -15.68
N MET A 329 -23.25 -33.18 -15.78
CA MET A 329 -21.94 -32.66 -15.44
C MET A 329 -21.33 -31.98 -16.66
N ILE A 330 -20.97 -30.71 -16.52
CA ILE A 330 -20.40 -29.87 -17.58
C ILE A 330 -18.93 -29.64 -17.27
N THR A 331 -18.06 -30.12 -18.15
CA THR A 331 -16.60 -29.98 -18.03
C THR A 331 -16.12 -28.95 -19.05
N ALA A 332 -15.37 -27.94 -18.60
CA ALA A 332 -14.94 -26.83 -19.45
C ALA A 332 -13.42 -26.58 -19.40
N GLY A 333 -12.82 -26.53 -20.59
CA GLY A 333 -11.43 -26.15 -20.83
C GLY A 333 -10.39 -27.05 -20.16
N GLY A 334 -9.22 -26.47 -19.86
CA GLY A 334 -8.07 -27.13 -19.24
C GLY A 334 -6.92 -27.42 -20.20
N PHE A 335 -5.93 -28.10 -19.65
CA PHE A 335 -4.75 -28.58 -20.34
C PHE A 335 -4.69 -30.10 -20.34
N VAL A 336 -4.13 -30.70 -21.39
CA VAL A 336 -4.06 -32.17 -21.55
C VAL A 336 -2.70 -32.79 -21.16
N ASP A 337 -1.66 -31.98 -21.01
CA ASP A 337 -0.28 -32.47 -20.81
C ASP A 337 0.58 -31.58 -19.90
N LYS A 338 1.87 -31.94 -19.79
CA LYS A 338 2.88 -31.22 -18.99
C LYS A 338 3.27 -29.86 -19.59
N ILE A 339 3.33 -29.77 -20.91
CA ILE A 339 3.73 -28.58 -21.68
C ILE A 339 2.59 -27.55 -21.83
N ARG A 340 1.44 -27.80 -21.20
CA ARG A 340 0.28 -26.89 -21.13
C ARG A 340 -0.43 -26.72 -22.47
N THR A 341 -0.56 -27.80 -23.24
CA THR A 341 -1.41 -27.80 -24.44
C THR A 341 -2.87 -27.66 -24.03
N PHE A 342 -3.56 -26.63 -24.54
CA PHE A 342 -4.98 -26.42 -24.29
C PHE A 342 -5.83 -27.55 -24.87
N VAL A 343 -6.91 -27.90 -24.16
CA VAL A 343 -8.00 -28.68 -24.76
C VAL A 343 -8.58 -27.90 -25.93
N THR A 344 -8.78 -28.58 -27.06
CA THR A 344 -9.27 -27.99 -28.31
C THR A 344 -10.63 -28.57 -28.72
N SER A 345 -11.27 -27.94 -29.70
CA SER A 345 -12.55 -28.38 -30.25
C SER A 345 -12.44 -29.79 -30.85
N PRO A 346 -13.44 -30.68 -30.68
CA PRO A 346 -14.76 -30.42 -30.09
C PRO A 346 -14.84 -30.58 -28.56
N ASN A 347 -13.73 -30.96 -27.92
CA ASN A 347 -13.69 -31.35 -26.51
C ASN A 347 -13.52 -30.17 -25.54
N VAL A 348 -13.55 -28.91 -26.02
CA VAL A 348 -13.41 -27.72 -25.15
C VAL A 348 -14.44 -27.76 -24.04
N VAL A 349 -15.67 -28.14 -24.37
CA VAL A 349 -16.72 -28.42 -23.39
C VAL A 349 -17.31 -29.79 -23.66
N THR A 350 -17.51 -30.55 -22.58
CA THR A 350 -18.23 -31.82 -22.61
C THR A 350 -19.35 -31.80 -21.58
N LEU A 351 -20.44 -32.48 -21.90
CA LEU A 351 -21.61 -32.66 -21.05
C LEU A 351 -21.79 -34.15 -20.84
N THR A 352 -21.63 -34.57 -19.59
CA THR A 352 -21.71 -35.97 -19.18
C THR A 352 -22.99 -36.16 -18.37
N GLU A 353 -23.87 -37.04 -18.83
CA GLU A 353 -25.09 -37.39 -18.13
C GLU A 353 -24.79 -38.41 -17.03
N LEU A 354 -25.16 -38.06 -15.80
CA LEU A 354 -25.10 -38.91 -14.62
C LEU A 354 -26.52 -39.28 -14.22
N VAL A 355 -26.80 -40.59 -14.16
CA VAL A 355 -28.10 -41.12 -13.75
C VAL A 355 -27.94 -41.90 -12.45
N SER A 356 -28.84 -41.64 -11.51
CA SER A 356 -28.93 -42.35 -10.24
C SER A 356 -29.98 -43.45 -10.31
N SER A 357 -29.58 -44.69 -10.06
CA SER A 357 -30.46 -45.84 -9.89
C SER A 357 -30.16 -46.50 -8.55
N LYS A 358 -31.17 -46.69 -7.69
CA LYS A 358 -31.02 -47.29 -6.35
C LYS A 358 -29.88 -46.66 -5.50
N ARG A 359 -29.66 -45.34 -5.62
CA ARG A 359 -28.61 -44.56 -4.94
C ARG A 359 -27.17 -44.79 -5.44
N GLU A 360 -26.99 -45.48 -6.56
CA GLU A 360 -25.72 -45.57 -7.27
C GLU A 360 -25.74 -44.66 -8.51
N TRP A 361 -24.68 -43.88 -8.68
CA TRP A 361 -24.53 -42.97 -9.82
C TRP A 361 -23.73 -43.63 -10.92
N THR A 362 -24.26 -43.59 -12.14
CA THR A 362 -23.62 -44.15 -13.33
C THR A 362 -23.54 -43.11 -14.43
N VAL A 363 -22.54 -43.23 -15.29
CA VAL A 363 -22.37 -42.39 -16.48
C VAL A 363 -23.18 -43.02 -17.61
N CYS A 364 -24.05 -42.25 -18.25
CA CYS A 364 -24.83 -42.69 -19.41
C CYS A 364 -24.21 -42.21 -20.71
N ASP A 365 -24.49 -40.95 -21.10
CA ASP A 365 -23.97 -40.35 -22.33
C ASP A 365 -22.95 -39.25 -22.04
N THR A 366 -22.01 -39.05 -22.95
CA THR A 366 -21.12 -37.89 -22.96
C THR A 366 -21.18 -37.20 -24.31
N LEU A 367 -21.62 -35.95 -24.33
CA LEU A 367 -21.70 -35.11 -25.52
C LEU A 367 -20.56 -34.10 -25.49
N ASP A 368 -19.96 -33.82 -26.64
CA ASP A 368 -18.99 -32.75 -26.80
C ASP A 368 -19.65 -31.46 -27.32
N THR A 369 -18.85 -30.45 -27.66
CA THR A 369 -19.37 -29.15 -28.12
C THR A 369 -20.17 -29.28 -29.43
N SER A 370 -19.86 -30.25 -30.28
CA SER A 370 -20.66 -30.54 -31.48
C SER A 370 -21.97 -31.24 -31.13
N GLY A 371 -21.92 -32.25 -30.27
CA GLY A 371 -23.10 -33.02 -29.84
C GLY A 371 -24.15 -32.17 -29.13
N MET A 372 -23.72 -31.21 -28.31
CA MET A 372 -24.63 -30.29 -27.60
C MET A 372 -25.43 -29.36 -28.53
N ASN A 373 -24.93 -29.08 -29.74
CA ASN A 373 -25.61 -28.20 -30.69
C ASN A 373 -26.64 -28.94 -31.56
N ASN A 374 -26.74 -30.27 -31.45
CA ASN A 374 -27.60 -31.08 -32.31
C ASN A 374 -29.07 -31.07 -31.85
N GLU A 375 -30.01 -31.29 -32.77
CA GLU A 375 -31.45 -31.38 -32.46
C GLU A 375 -31.77 -32.54 -31.49
N GLU A 376 -30.96 -33.60 -31.52
CA GLU A 376 -31.07 -34.71 -30.57
C GLU A 376 -30.83 -34.28 -29.12
N TYR A 377 -29.83 -33.43 -28.88
CA TYR A 377 -29.59 -32.86 -27.55
C TYR A 377 -30.79 -32.04 -27.07
N LYS A 378 -31.31 -31.16 -27.92
CA LYS A 378 -32.47 -30.32 -27.58
C LYS A 378 -33.70 -31.17 -27.27
N LYS A 379 -33.93 -32.23 -28.05
CA LYS A 379 -35.00 -33.20 -27.79
C LYS A 379 -34.80 -33.92 -26.44
N LYS A 380 -33.59 -34.42 -26.16
CA LYS A 380 -33.25 -35.07 -24.89
C LYS A 380 -33.44 -34.12 -23.70
N TYR A 381 -32.98 -32.88 -23.82
CA TYR A 381 -33.17 -31.82 -22.82
C TYR A 381 -34.66 -31.60 -22.51
N GLN A 382 -35.50 -31.43 -23.55
CA GLN A 382 -36.94 -31.24 -23.37
C GLN A 382 -37.62 -32.47 -22.74
N GLN A 383 -37.23 -33.68 -23.15
CA GLN A 383 -37.76 -34.92 -22.57
C GLN A 383 -37.43 -35.04 -21.09
N GLN A 384 -36.19 -34.74 -20.70
CA GLN A 384 -35.76 -34.79 -19.29
C GLN A 384 -36.44 -33.71 -18.45
N LEU A 385 -36.65 -32.50 -18.98
CA LEU A 385 -37.45 -31.48 -18.30
C LEU A 385 -38.90 -31.93 -18.06
N GLN A 386 -39.53 -32.56 -19.05
CA GLN A 386 -40.89 -33.10 -18.92
C GLN A 386 -40.93 -34.23 -17.88
N LEU A 387 -39.95 -35.14 -17.90
CA LEU A 387 -39.84 -36.22 -16.94
C LEU A 387 -39.62 -35.69 -15.52
N GLY A 388 -38.72 -34.73 -15.33
CA GLY A 388 -38.48 -34.08 -14.05
C GLY A 388 -39.73 -33.41 -13.48
N ARG A 389 -40.48 -32.68 -14.32
CA ARG A 389 -41.78 -32.11 -13.93
C ARG A 389 -42.80 -33.18 -13.52
N LYS A 390 -42.86 -34.28 -14.27
CA LYS A 390 -43.74 -35.42 -13.96
C LYS A 390 -43.38 -36.06 -12.60
N ILE A 391 -42.11 -36.37 -12.37
CA ILE A 391 -41.61 -36.94 -11.10
C ILE A 391 -41.96 -35.99 -9.94
N TRP A 392 -41.69 -34.69 -10.10
CA TRP A 392 -41.98 -33.69 -9.08
C TRP A 392 -43.48 -33.63 -8.73
N LEU A 393 -44.36 -33.68 -9.73
CA LEU A 393 -45.82 -33.73 -9.54
C LEU A 393 -46.26 -35.04 -8.86
N GLU A 394 -45.68 -36.19 -9.22
CA GLU A 394 -46.03 -37.51 -8.67
C GLU A 394 -45.54 -37.72 -7.23
N GLU A 395 -44.36 -37.19 -6.87
CA GLU A 395 -43.78 -37.32 -5.52
C GLU A 395 -44.44 -36.38 -4.50
N TYR A 396 -44.89 -35.19 -4.90
CA TYR A 396 -45.52 -34.22 -3.99
C TYR A 396 -47.05 -34.32 -3.89
N GLN A 397 -47.73 -35.12 -4.72
CA GLN A 397 -49.20 -35.29 -4.67
C GLN A 397 -49.70 -36.57 -3.99
N LYS A 398 -48.85 -37.46 -3.46
CA LYS A 398 -49.32 -38.68 -2.77
C LYS A 398 -49.63 -38.45 -1.29
N PRO A 399 -50.90 -38.60 -0.82
CA PRO A 399 -51.20 -38.73 0.59
C PRO A 399 -50.67 -40.08 1.08
N ARG A 400 -49.80 -40.09 2.09
CA ARG A 400 -49.27 -41.32 2.69
C ARG A 400 -50.42 -42.07 3.40
N LYS A 401 -50.79 -43.26 2.89
CA LYS A 401 -51.75 -44.21 3.49
C LYS A 401 -51.01 -45.45 4.03
N GLY A 402 -51.44 -45.91 5.21
CA GLY A 402 -51.10 -47.20 5.84
C GLY A 402 -50.46 -47.02 7.23
N ASP A 403 -50.82 -47.70 8.32
CA ASP A 403 -51.76 -48.81 8.60
C ASP A 403 -52.23 -48.67 10.07
N THR A 404 -53.53 -48.50 10.32
CA THR A 404 -54.04 -47.99 11.61
C THR A 404 -54.13 -49.00 12.76
N ALA A 405 -54.14 -50.31 12.50
CA ALA A 405 -54.47 -51.27 13.56
C ALA A 405 -53.35 -51.57 14.57
N ASN A 406 -52.07 -51.57 14.14
CA ASN A 406 -50.92 -51.78 15.05
C ASN A 406 -50.40 -50.44 15.63
N ILE A 407 -50.74 -49.35 14.93
CA ILE A 407 -50.47 -47.99 15.35
C ILE A 407 -51.44 -47.59 16.47
N GLU A 408 -52.72 -47.97 16.48
CA GLU A 408 -53.70 -47.58 17.53
C GLU A 408 -53.33 -48.04 18.95
N GLN A 409 -52.80 -49.25 19.13
CA GLN A 409 -52.33 -49.71 20.45
C GLN A 409 -51.08 -48.98 20.90
N THR A 410 -50.16 -48.73 19.96
CA THR A 410 -48.92 -47.97 20.21
C THR A 410 -49.23 -46.49 20.44
N ILE A 411 -50.22 -45.94 19.73
CA ILE A 411 -50.77 -44.59 19.87
C ILE A 411 -51.51 -44.47 21.19
N GLN A 412 -52.30 -45.42 21.66
CA GLN A 412 -52.93 -45.30 22.98
C GLN A 412 -51.88 -45.27 24.11
N GLY A 413 -50.84 -46.11 24.02
CA GLY A 413 -49.72 -46.09 24.97
C GLY A 413 -48.90 -44.80 24.89
N LEU A 414 -48.58 -44.34 23.67
CA LEU A 414 -47.87 -43.10 23.43
C LEU A 414 -48.71 -41.87 23.72
N MET A 415 -50.03 -41.86 23.48
CA MET A 415 -50.94 -40.75 23.78
C MET A 415 -51.07 -40.55 25.28
N LYS A 416 -51.12 -41.61 26.08
CA LYS A 416 -51.14 -41.49 27.53
C LYS A 416 -49.84 -40.91 28.07
N SER A 417 -48.70 -41.35 27.52
CA SER A 417 -47.38 -40.79 27.86
C SER A 417 -47.17 -39.38 27.29
N LEU A 418 -47.74 -39.09 26.12
CA LEU A 418 -47.69 -37.80 25.44
C LEU A 418 -48.61 -36.79 26.15
N GLU A 419 -49.78 -37.17 26.67
CA GLU A 419 -50.66 -36.31 27.47
C GLU A 419 -50.00 -35.90 28.80
N GLU A 420 -49.26 -36.82 29.42
CA GLU A 420 -48.51 -36.55 30.63
C GLU A 420 -47.31 -35.62 30.34
N LYS A 421 -46.56 -35.90 29.27
CA LYS A 421 -45.51 -35.00 28.79
C LYS A 421 -46.02 -33.69 28.20
N GLU A 422 -47.23 -33.64 27.66
CA GLU A 422 -47.89 -32.43 27.16
C GLU A 422 -48.38 -31.59 28.32
N ARG A 423 -48.86 -32.16 29.43
CA ARG A 423 -49.12 -31.37 30.65
C ARG A 423 -47.83 -30.78 31.21
N GLU A 424 -46.76 -31.58 31.30
CA GLU A 424 -45.45 -31.09 31.74
C GLU A 424 -44.90 -30.02 30.78
N ALA A 425 -45.00 -30.25 29.47
CA ALA A 425 -44.58 -29.32 28.44
C ALA A 425 -45.48 -28.09 28.40
N GLN A 426 -46.78 -28.16 28.67
CA GLN A 426 -47.68 -27.00 28.76
C GLN A 426 -47.36 -26.15 29.99
N VAL A 427 -47.04 -26.77 31.13
CA VAL A 427 -46.57 -26.04 32.32
C VAL A 427 -45.22 -25.40 32.05
N TYR A 428 -44.31 -26.10 31.36
CA TYR A 428 -43.02 -25.55 30.97
C TYR A 428 -43.15 -24.47 29.89
N HIS A 429 -44.06 -24.64 28.93
CA HIS A 429 -44.35 -23.70 27.84
C HIS A 429 -45.03 -22.46 28.37
N GLN A 430 -45.99 -22.56 29.31
CA GLN A 430 -46.55 -21.38 29.98
C GLN A 430 -45.49 -20.61 30.77
N LYS A 431 -44.55 -21.30 31.44
CA LYS A 431 -43.40 -20.65 32.09
C LYS A 431 -42.44 -20.01 31.09
N LEU A 432 -42.20 -20.67 29.96
CA LEU A 432 -41.33 -20.17 28.90
C LEU A 432 -41.98 -18.98 28.19
N GLU A 433 -43.26 -19.06 27.82
CA GLU A 433 -44.06 -17.98 27.25
C GLU A 433 -44.15 -16.80 28.20
N GLN A 434 -44.31 -17.02 29.50
CA GLN A 434 -44.30 -15.93 30.47
C GLN A 434 -42.91 -15.27 30.56
N LYS A 435 -41.84 -16.05 30.51
CA LYS A 435 -40.46 -15.55 30.49
C LYS A 435 -40.09 -14.87 29.17
N GLU A 436 -40.53 -15.42 28.03
CA GLU A 436 -40.37 -14.85 26.68
C GLU A 436 -41.20 -13.58 26.54
N LYS A 437 -42.37 -13.50 27.18
CA LYS A 437 -43.17 -12.27 27.22
C LYS A 437 -42.50 -11.21 28.09
N GLU A 438 -41.93 -11.58 29.24
CA GLU A 438 -41.13 -10.66 30.06
C GLU A 438 -39.84 -10.21 29.36
N GLU A 439 -39.14 -11.10 28.66
CA GLU A 439 -37.95 -10.77 27.86
C GLU A 439 -38.32 -9.96 26.61
N SER A 440 -39.41 -10.29 25.92
CA SER A 440 -39.95 -9.53 24.80
C SER A 440 -40.43 -8.15 25.24
N GLU A 441 -41.01 -7.98 26.43
CA GLU A 441 -41.39 -6.67 26.96
C GLU A 441 -40.14 -5.85 27.30
N LYS A 442 -39.10 -6.47 27.88
CA LYS A 442 -37.80 -5.81 28.13
C LYS A 442 -37.09 -5.45 26.82
N GLU A 443 -37.16 -6.32 25.82
CA GLU A 443 -36.56 -6.12 24.50
C GLU A 443 -37.34 -5.09 23.69
N GLN A 444 -38.67 -5.04 23.79
CA GLN A 444 -39.49 -3.96 23.24
C GLN A 444 -39.20 -2.63 23.92
N GLN A 445 -39.05 -2.58 25.24
CA GLN A 445 -38.63 -1.37 25.96
C GLN A 445 -37.20 -0.95 25.59
N TYR A 446 -36.30 -1.92 25.38
CA TYR A 446 -34.95 -1.64 24.92
C TYR A 446 -34.94 -1.14 23.47
N CYS A 447 -35.68 -1.78 22.56
CA CYS A 447 -35.87 -1.36 21.18
C CYS A 447 -36.52 0.01 21.09
N HIS A 448 -37.53 0.32 21.92
CA HIS A 448 -38.14 1.64 21.98
C HIS A 448 -37.13 2.70 22.39
N ARG A 449 -36.33 2.45 23.44
CA ARG A 449 -35.24 3.36 23.83
C ARG A 449 -34.16 3.50 22.76
N LEU A 450 -33.86 2.42 22.03
CA LEU A 450 -32.92 2.44 20.92
C LEU A 450 -33.48 3.25 19.75
N GLN A 451 -34.77 3.10 19.42
CA GLN A 451 -35.49 3.86 18.39
C GLN A 451 -35.61 5.34 18.75
N GLU A 452 -35.85 5.67 20.02
CA GLU A 452 -35.84 7.06 20.48
C GLU A 452 -34.44 7.67 20.32
N LYS A 453 -33.39 6.95 20.71
CA LYS A 453 -32.01 7.39 20.49
C LYS A 453 -31.63 7.48 19.01
N ASP A 454 -32.12 6.55 18.18
CA ASP A 454 -31.87 6.56 16.74
C ASP A 454 -32.64 7.71 16.07
N ARG A 455 -33.82 8.06 16.59
CA ARG A 455 -34.58 9.25 16.19
C ARG A 455 -33.87 10.54 16.63
N GLU A 456 -33.33 10.59 17.84
CA GLU A 456 -32.48 11.71 18.31
C GLU A 456 -31.23 11.84 17.45
N HIS A 457 -30.56 10.73 17.12
CA HIS A 457 -29.42 10.70 16.21
C HIS A 457 -29.81 11.10 14.78
N GLN A 458 -30.97 10.69 14.27
CA GLN A 458 -31.46 11.10 12.95
C GLN A 458 -31.75 12.59 12.91
N VAL A 459 -32.37 13.15 13.96
CA VAL A 459 -32.58 14.60 14.08
C VAL A 459 -31.24 15.32 14.13
N ALA A 460 -30.29 14.85 14.94
CA ALA A 460 -28.95 15.44 15.01
C ALA A 460 -28.18 15.32 13.67
N LEU A 461 -28.31 14.20 12.96
CA LEU A 461 -27.74 14.00 11.64
C LEU A 461 -28.39 14.91 10.60
N GLN A 462 -29.70 15.16 10.71
CA GLN A 462 -30.42 16.06 9.84
C GLN A 462 -30.03 17.52 10.10
N GLU A 463 -29.93 17.95 11.36
CA GLU A 463 -29.38 19.26 11.74
C GLU A 463 -27.93 19.43 11.25
N LEU A 464 -27.11 18.39 11.37
CA LEU A 464 -25.75 18.39 10.85
C LEU A 464 -25.72 18.45 9.32
N HIS A 465 -26.64 17.76 8.64
CA HIS A 465 -26.77 17.79 7.19
C HIS A 465 -27.21 19.18 6.70
N GLU A 466 -28.18 19.81 7.36
CA GLU A 466 -28.60 21.18 7.07
C GLU A 466 -27.46 22.17 7.33
N ALA A 467 -26.70 22.00 8.42
CA ALA A 467 -25.52 22.80 8.70
C ALA A 467 -24.41 22.61 7.66
N LEU A 468 -24.22 21.39 7.15
CA LEU A 468 -23.30 21.08 6.05
C LEU A 468 -23.77 21.73 4.74
N GLN A 469 -25.06 21.63 4.40
CA GLN A 469 -25.62 22.32 3.22
C GLN A 469 -25.46 23.84 3.30
N GLN A 470 -25.66 24.44 4.48
CA GLN A 470 -25.40 25.87 4.69
C GLN A 470 -23.91 26.21 4.53
N LYS A 471 -23.02 25.36 5.04
CA LYS A 471 -21.57 25.49 4.83
C LYS A 471 -21.21 25.35 3.36
N ASP A 472 -21.81 24.44 2.62
CA ASP A 472 -21.59 24.27 1.17
C ASP A 472 -22.06 25.49 0.39
N ILE A 473 -23.19 26.12 0.77
CA ILE A 473 -23.63 27.38 0.18
C ILE A 473 -22.61 28.50 0.47
N VAL A 474 -22.06 28.56 1.68
CA VAL A 474 -21.01 29.53 2.04
C VAL A 474 -19.72 29.25 1.27
N ILE A 475 -19.32 27.98 1.12
CA ILE A 475 -18.17 27.56 0.32
C ILE A 475 -18.39 27.97 -1.14
N LEU A 476 -19.55 27.69 -1.73
CA LEU A 476 -19.88 28.10 -3.10
C LEU A 476 -19.88 29.62 -3.29
N LYS A 477 -20.33 30.39 -2.28
CA LYS A 477 -20.21 31.86 -2.30
C LYS A 477 -18.76 32.30 -2.24
N LYS A 478 -17.96 31.69 -1.35
CA LYS A 478 -16.52 31.95 -1.23
C LYS A 478 -15.74 31.52 -2.47
N ASP A 479 -16.13 30.45 -3.14
CA ASP A 479 -15.55 29.99 -4.39
C ASP A 479 -15.87 30.97 -5.52
N ARG A 480 -17.08 31.55 -5.57
CA ARG A 480 -17.38 32.65 -6.50
C ARG A 480 -16.58 33.91 -6.18
N GLU A 481 -16.42 34.26 -4.90
CA GLU A 481 -15.56 35.37 -4.48
C GLU A 481 -14.09 35.09 -4.84
N LEU A 482 -13.62 33.86 -4.66
CA LEU A 482 -12.28 33.41 -5.03
C LEU A 482 -12.11 33.43 -6.54
N GLN A 483 -13.09 32.99 -7.33
CA GLN A 483 -13.07 33.10 -8.79
C GLN A 483 -13.10 34.58 -9.24
N GLY A 484 -13.82 35.44 -8.54
CA GLY A 484 -13.80 36.88 -8.77
C GLY A 484 -12.43 37.50 -8.48
N LYS A 485 -11.84 37.13 -7.34
CA LYS A 485 -10.47 37.53 -6.96
C LYS A 485 -9.41 36.91 -7.85
N ASP A 486 -9.63 35.69 -8.36
CA ASP A 486 -8.73 35.00 -9.30
C ASP A 486 -8.77 35.67 -10.67
N LYS A 487 -9.95 36.13 -11.11
CA LYS A 487 -10.04 37.00 -12.30
C LYS A 487 -9.36 38.35 -12.06
N GLU A 488 -9.55 38.97 -10.90
CA GLU A 488 -8.85 40.21 -10.55
C GLU A 488 -7.32 40.00 -10.44
N LEU A 489 -6.90 38.83 -9.93
CA LEU A 489 -5.51 38.41 -9.85
C LEU A 489 -4.95 38.11 -11.23
N GLN A 490 -5.71 37.48 -12.13
CA GLN A 490 -5.32 37.25 -13.52
C GLN A 490 -5.19 38.57 -14.30
N GLU A 491 -6.07 39.54 -14.03
CA GLU A 491 -5.97 40.90 -14.59
C GLU A 491 -4.73 41.60 -14.05
N LYS A 492 -4.51 41.55 -12.73
CA LYS A 492 -3.31 42.09 -12.08
C LYS A 492 -2.04 41.34 -12.49
N ASP A 493 -2.10 40.04 -12.78
CA ASP A 493 -1.00 39.23 -13.28
C ASP A 493 -0.72 39.57 -14.73
N ARG A 494 -1.73 39.93 -15.53
CA ARG A 494 -1.55 40.45 -16.88
C ARG A 494 -0.90 41.84 -16.86
N GLU A 495 -1.37 42.73 -15.98
CA GLU A 495 -0.76 44.04 -15.74
C GLU A 495 0.66 43.92 -15.16
N LEU A 496 0.86 42.98 -14.25
CA LEU A 496 2.16 42.64 -13.67
C LEU A 496 3.05 42.00 -14.73
N LEU A 497 2.55 41.18 -15.66
CA LEU A 497 3.33 40.59 -16.73
C LEU A 497 3.77 41.66 -17.73
N GLN A 498 2.89 42.60 -18.08
CA GLN A 498 3.23 43.76 -18.90
C GLN A 498 4.23 44.69 -18.20
N SER A 499 4.04 44.93 -16.90
CA SER A 499 4.97 45.69 -16.06
C SER A 499 6.30 44.94 -15.85
N GLN A 500 6.27 43.62 -15.71
CA GLN A 500 7.42 42.72 -15.59
C GLN A 500 8.13 42.53 -16.92
N GLU A 501 7.48 42.66 -18.07
CA GLU A 501 8.11 42.69 -19.38
C GLU A 501 8.77 44.05 -19.65
N ALA A 502 8.12 45.15 -19.24
CA ALA A 502 8.72 46.48 -19.25
C ALA A 502 9.93 46.55 -18.28
N VAL A 503 9.78 45.99 -17.08
CA VAL A 503 10.84 45.84 -16.08
C VAL A 503 11.86 44.80 -16.52
N ARG A 504 11.53 43.70 -17.22
CA ARG A 504 12.49 42.74 -17.80
C ARG A 504 13.28 43.39 -18.92
N ARG A 505 12.70 44.26 -19.75
CA ARG A 505 13.47 45.03 -20.73
C ARG A 505 14.39 46.05 -20.06
N TYR A 506 13.96 46.65 -18.94
CA TYR A 506 14.80 47.53 -18.11
C TYR A 506 15.88 46.76 -17.32
N GLN A 507 15.55 45.55 -16.83
CA GLN A 507 16.40 44.68 -16.02
C GLN A 507 17.33 43.84 -16.90
N GLN A 508 16.96 43.39 -18.10
CA GLN A 508 17.88 42.81 -19.08
C GLN A 508 18.90 43.84 -19.59
N LYS A 509 18.57 45.13 -19.52
CA LYS A 509 19.51 46.23 -19.77
C LYS A 509 20.33 46.63 -18.52
N ALA A 510 19.97 46.12 -17.33
CA ALA A 510 20.66 46.37 -16.05
C ALA A 510 21.34 45.12 -15.43
N LEU A 511 21.05 43.91 -15.93
CA LEU A 511 21.63 42.60 -15.57
C LEU A 511 22.78 42.21 -16.51
N THR A 512 23.14 43.07 -17.46
CA THR A 512 24.37 42.98 -18.25
C THR A 512 25.56 43.70 -17.60
N ASP A 513 25.38 44.24 -16.39
CA ASP A 513 26.43 44.97 -15.67
C ASP A 513 26.70 44.32 -14.30
N ASP A 514 27.31 43.13 -14.32
CA ASP A 514 27.88 42.51 -13.12
C ASP A 514 29.09 43.35 -12.65
N HIS A 515 28.84 44.49 -12.02
CA HIS A 515 29.85 45.45 -11.56
C HIS A 515 30.92 44.87 -10.61
N TRP A 516 30.70 43.69 -10.06
CA TRP A 516 31.64 42.97 -9.19
C TRP A 516 32.56 42.02 -9.97
N VAL A 517 32.28 41.75 -11.25
CA VAL A 517 33.07 40.83 -12.06
C VAL A 517 34.36 41.51 -12.48
N ILE A 518 35.47 40.90 -12.09
CA ILE A 518 36.82 41.34 -12.43
C ILE A 518 37.35 40.43 -13.53
N ASN A 519 38.02 41.00 -14.54
CA ASN A 519 38.75 40.18 -15.50
C ASN A 519 39.96 39.54 -14.81
N LYS A 520 40.14 38.23 -14.98
CA LYS A 520 41.23 37.47 -14.35
C LYS A 520 42.61 38.05 -14.69
N ASP A 521 42.78 38.60 -15.89
CA ASP A 521 44.05 39.20 -16.33
C ASP A 521 44.42 40.48 -15.56
N GLU A 522 43.46 41.11 -14.86
CA GLU A 522 43.71 42.26 -13.99
C GLU A 522 44.31 41.87 -12.62
N VAL A 523 44.40 40.57 -12.33
CA VAL A 523 44.83 40.04 -11.02
C VAL A 523 46.16 39.30 -11.16
N THR A 524 47.22 39.85 -10.59
CA THR A 524 48.53 39.19 -10.52
C THR A 524 48.72 38.51 -9.17
N LEU A 525 48.85 37.19 -9.13
CA LEU A 525 49.15 36.45 -7.91
C LEU A 525 50.63 36.53 -7.55
N THR A 526 50.94 36.77 -6.28
CA THR A 526 52.32 36.71 -5.77
C THR A 526 52.65 35.31 -5.26
N LYS A 527 53.88 35.11 -4.73
CA LYS A 527 54.29 33.86 -4.07
C LYS A 527 53.93 33.82 -2.57
N GLU A 528 53.40 34.90 -2.02
CA GLU A 528 53.09 35.02 -0.58
C GLU A 528 51.73 34.39 -0.27
N GLU A 529 51.74 33.17 0.26
CA GLU A 529 50.55 32.46 0.73
C GLU A 529 50.21 32.88 2.17
N LEU A 530 48.99 33.38 2.37
CA LEU A 530 48.48 33.82 3.68
C LEU A 530 47.87 32.65 4.47
N GLY A 531 47.35 31.66 3.76
CA GLY A 531 46.77 30.47 4.38
C GLY A 531 46.15 29.53 3.35
N ARG A 532 46.05 28.26 3.74
CA ARG A 532 45.47 27.19 2.93
C ARG A 532 44.45 26.43 3.74
N GLY A 533 43.23 26.37 3.23
CA GLY A 533 42.16 25.54 3.76
C GLY A 533 41.85 24.37 2.84
N SER A 534 40.91 23.53 3.27
CA SER A 534 40.43 22.37 2.53
C SER A 534 39.76 22.73 1.20
N TYR A 535 39.29 23.98 1.05
CA TYR A 535 38.46 24.42 -0.07
C TYR A 535 39.05 25.58 -0.89
N ALA A 536 40.08 26.25 -0.36
CA ALA A 536 40.73 27.36 -1.05
C ALA A 536 42.16 27.58 -0.56
N VAL A 537 42.98 28.23 -1.39
CA VAL A 537 44.23 28.85 -0.98
C VAL A 537 44.08 30.37 -1.04
N VAL A 538 44.55 31.07 0.00
CA VAL A 538 44.55 32.53 0.08
C VAL A 538 45.96 33.04 -0.14
N ILE A 539 46.14 33.85 -1.17
CA ILE A 539 47.44 34.35 -1.63
C ILE A 539 47.36 35.88 -1.71
N VAL A 540 48.44 36.59 -1.41
CA VAL A 540 48.52 38.02 -1.71
C VAL A 540 48.54 38.21 -3.22
N GLY A 541 47.64 39.03 -3.73
CA GLY A 541 47.61 39.45 -5.13
C GLY A 541 47.78 40.95 -5.29
N ILE A 542 47.99 41.36 -6.53
CA ILE A 542 47.98 42.76 -6.97
C ILE A 542 46.80 42.93 -7.91
N PHE A 543 45.88 43.83 -7.56
CA PHE A 543 44.75 44.23 -8.40
C PHE A 543 44.77 45.75 -8.58
N ARG A 544 44.90 46.21 -9.83
CA ARG A 544 44.99 47.65 -10.19
C ARG A 544 46.01 48.43 -9.33
N GLY A 545 47.15 47.80 -9.03
CA GLY A 545 48.24 48.40 -8.23
C GLY A 545 48.09 48.29 -6.71
N LEU A 546 46.97 47.78 -6.20
CA LEU A 546 46.74 47.58 -4.76
C LEU A 546 47.01 46.13 -4.35
N ARG A 547 47.61 45.93 -3.16
CA ARG A 547 47.73 44.61 -2.55
C ARG A 547 46.37 44.17 -2.00
N VAL A 548 45.93 42.99 -2.41
CA VAL A 548 44.64 42.39 -2.04
C VAL A 548 44.85 40.97 -1.55
N ALA A 549 43.90 40.47 -0.76
CA ALA A 549 43.84 39.03 -0.48
C ALA A 549 43.04 38.36 -1.60
N VAL A 550 43.63 37.35 -2.25
CA VAL A 550 43.00 36.59 -3.32
C VAL A 550 42.76 35.17 -2.85
N LYS A 551 41.50 34.81 -2.68
CA LYS A 551 41.06 33.45 -2.36
C LYS A 551 40.81 32.70 -3.66
N SER A 552 41.70 31.77 -3.98
CA SER A 552 41.56 30.85 -5.11
C SER A 552 40.90 29.57 -4.62
N LEU A 553 39.68 29.31 -5.09
CA LEU A 553 38.96 28.06 -4.78
C LEU A 553 39.67 26.86 -5.47
N HIS A 554 39.76 25.71 -4.80
CA HIS A 554 40.40 24.52 -5.37
C HIS A 554 39.61 23.98 -6.58
N THR A 555 40.32 23.44 -7.58
CA THR A 555 39.77 22.86 -8.83
C THR A 555 39.03 21.56 -8.61
N ILE A 556 37.78 21.60 -8.11
CA ILE A 556 36.84 20.48 -8.15
C ILE A 556 35.42 21.04 -8.36
N ILE A 557 34.87 20.76 -9.55
CA ILE A 557 33.44 20.73 -9.96
C ILE A 557 32.69 22.09 -10.02
N ILE A 558 32.80 22.74 -11.19
CA ILE A 558 31.95 23.86 -11.58
C ILE A 558 30.78 23.30 -12.40
N SER A 559 29.69 22.90 -11.74
CA SER A 559 28.40 22.72 -12.42
C SER A 559 27.75 24.10 -12.65
N ASP A 560 26.90 24.24 -13.68
CA ASP A 560 26.15 25.48 -13.92
C ASP A 560 25.33 25.91 -12.68
N TYR A 561 24.89 24.92 -11.89
CA TYR A 561 24.22 25.13 -10.61
C TYR A 561 25.12 25.81 -9.57
N ASN A 562 26.38 25.38 -9.43
CA ASN A 562 27.34 26.00 -8.52
C ASN A 562 27.75 27.41 -8.97
N LEU A 563 27.81 27.68 -10.27
CA LEU A 563 28.05 29.04 -10.81
C LEU A 563 26.91 30.01 -10.49
N ALA A 564 25.66 29.53 -10.58
CA ALA A 564 24.49 30.34 -10.23
C ALA A 564 24.48 30.66 -8.72
N LEU A 565 24.80 29.68 -7.87
CA LEU A 565 24.96 29.89 -6.42
C LEU A 565 26.11 30.84 -6.11
N PHE A 566 27.29 30.65 -6.72
CA PHE A 566 28.43 31.54 -6.56
C PHE A 566 28.11 32.97 -6.98
N SER A 567 27.50 33.16 -8.15
CA SER A 567 27.11 34.49 -8.65
C SER A 567 26.11 35.17 -7.72
N ARG A 568 25.16 34.42 -7.14
CA ARG A 568 24.23 34.93 -6.14
C ARG A 568 24.97 35.41 -4.89
N GLU A 569 25.87 34.61 -4.35
CA GLU A 569 26.62 34.97 -3.14
C GLU A 569 27.56 36.16 -3.39
N MET A 570 28.23 36.24 -4.56
CA MET A 570 29.07 37.40 -4.92
C MET A 570 28.26 38.69 -5.11
N ASN A 571 27.04 38.58 -5.65
CA ASN A 571 26.12 39.72 -5.73
C ASN A 571 25.69 40.22 -4.35
N ILE A 572 25.49 39.33 -3.38
CA ILE A 572 25.20 39.71 -1.99
C ILE A 572 26.43 40.37 -1.37
N ALA A 573 27.62 39.77 -1.51
CA ALA A 573 28.87 40.29 -0.98
C ALA A 573 29.20 41.68 -1.56
N SER A 574 28.92 41.94 -2.84
CA SER A 574 29.15 43.25 -3.47
C SER A 574 28.30 44.38 -2.89
N ARG A 575 27.20 44.05 -2.21
CA ARG A 575 26.27 45.00 -1.58
C ARG A 575 26.54 45.22 -0.09
N VAL A 576 27.40 44.40 0.51
CA VAL A 576 27.77 44.51 1.92
C VAL A 576 28.93 45.50 2.06
N ARG A 577 28.69 46.59 2.79
CA ARG A 577 29.72 47.60 3.11
C ARG A 577 29.59 48.02 4.56
N HIS A 578 30.57 47.64 5.37
CA HIS A 578 30.60 47.95 6.79
C HIS A 578 32.06 47.95 7.29
N PRO A 579 32.49 48.88 8.17
CA PRO A 579 33.87 48.96 8.64
C PRO A 579 34.36 47.68 9.32
N ASN A 580 33.50 46.97 10.05
CA ASN A 580 33.85 45.72 10.73
C ASN A 580 33.60 44.43 9.92
N LEU A 581 33.41 44.55 8.61
CA LEU A 581 33.33 43.42 7.68
C LEU A 581 34.45 43.57 6.65
N VAL A 582 35.18 42.49 6.37
CA VAL A 582 36.28 42.51 5.40
C VAL A 582 35.75 42.89 4.03
N GLN A 583 36.17 44.02 3.47
CA GLN A 583 35.61 44.57 2.24
C GLN A 583 35.83 43.63 1.05
N PHE A 584 34.73 43.15 0.48
CA PHE A 584 34.72 42.46 -0.81
C PHE A 584 35.00 43.48 -1.94
N ILE A 585 35.92 43.13 -2.83
CA ILE A 585 36.35 43.98 -3.95
C ILE A 585 35.71 43.49 -5.26
N GLY A 586 35.70 42.18 -5.48
CA GLY A 586 35.12 41.58 -6.68
C GLY A 586 35.52 40.12 -6.84
N ALA A 587 35.07 39.49 -7.92
CA ALA A 587 35.39 38.09 -8.20
C ALA A 587 35.45 37.79 -9.70
N THR A 588 36.18 36.74 -10.07
CA THR A 588 36.28 36.29 -11.48
C THR A 588 35.24 35.20 -11.76
N LYS A 589 34.59 35.23 -12.93
CA LYS A 589 33.62 34.21 -13.36
C LYS A 589 34.20 33.08 -14.22
N LEU A 590 35.26 33.34 -14.98
CA LEU A 590 35.82 32.40 -15.96
C LEU A 590 36.99 31.60 -15.38
N GLY A 591 36.94 30.27 -15.55
CA GLY A 591 37.92 29.34 -14.98
C GLY A 591 37.72 29.14 -13.47
N ASN A 592 38.80 28.91 -12.72
CA ASN A 592 38.75 28.82 -11.26
C ASN A 592 38.38 30.18 -10.66
N PRO A 593 37.24 30.31 -9.96
CA PRO A 593 36.84 31.59 -9.41
C PRO A 593 37.83 32.10 -8.36
N LEU A 594 38.26 33.34 -8.54
CA LEU A 594 39.05 34.10 -7.58
C LEU A 594 38.11 35.09 -6.87
N VAL A 595 38.17 35.13 -5.54
CA VAL A 595 37.45 36.10 -4.72
C VAL A 595 38.48 37.08 -4.15
N LEU A 596 38.28 38.37 -4.40
CA LEU A 596 39.20 39.43 -3.98
C LEU A 596 38.60 40.21 -2.82
N THR A 597 39.39 40.39 -1.77
CA THR A 597 39.03 41.21 -0.61
C THR A 597 40.17 42.14 -0.21
N GLU A 598 39.89 43.09 0.69
CA GLU A 598 40.97 43.84 1.35
C GLU A 598 41.94 42.90 2.08
N LEU A 599 43.22 43.29 2.11
CA LEU A 599 44.28 42.54 2.77
C LEU A 599 44.35 42.94 4.26
N MET A 600 44.26 41.95 5.15
CA MET A 600 44.41 42.11 6.60
C MET A 600 45.76 41.55 7.08
N SER A 601 46.24 41.98 8.24
CA SER A 601 47.60 41.65 8.71
C SER A 601 47.73 40.26 9.33
N THR A 602 46.73 39.81 10.09
CA THR A 602 46.73 38.48 10.74
C THR A 602 45.29 38.04 11.02
N SER A 603 45.08 36.78 11.44
CA SER A 603 43.81 36.34 12.01
C SER A 603 43.86 36.35 13.54
N LEU A 604 42.70 36.50 14.18
CA LEU A 604 42.57 36.41 15.63
C LEU A 604 43.05 35.04 16.13
N ASN A 605 42.83 33.96 15.39
CA ASN A 605 43.35 32.64 15.73
C ASN A 605 44.89 32.62 15.82
N GLN A 606 45.59 33.26 14.87
CA GLN A 606 47.04 33.34 14.91
C GLN A 606 47.52 34.24 16.05
N GLU A 607 46.80 35.33 16.32
CA GLU A 607 47.14 36.25 17.41
C GLU A 607 47.00 35.61 18.78
N LEU A 608 45.89 34.88 19.02
CA LEU A 608 45.65 34.15 20.28
C LEU A 608 46.68 33.04 20.55
N ARG A 609 47.35 32.52 19.52
CA ARG A 609 48.46 31.56 19.67
C ARG A 609 49.77 32.23 20.06
N ARG A 610 49.96 33.50 19.70
CA ARG A 610 51.20 34.25 19.92
C ARG A 610 51.16 35.03 21.23
N ASN A 611 50.04 35.69 21.49
CA ASN A 611 49.88 36.64 22.57
C ASN A 611 48.56 36.40 23.32
N ARG A 612 48.56 36.68 24.62
CA ARG A 612 47.31 36.85 25.37
C ARG A 612 46.79 38.26 25.17
N LEU A 613 45.51 38.38 24.83
CA LEU A 613 44.87 39.67 24.67
C LEU A 613 44.54 40.28 26.04
N THR A 614 44.71 41.59 26.17
CA THR A 614 44.23 42.33 27.35
C THR A 614 42.70 42.45 27.33
N ASN A 615 42.07 42.68 28.47
CA ASN A 615 40.61 42.90 28.54
C ASN A 615 40.14 44.03 27.60
N GLN A 616 40.96 45.07 27.44
CA GLN A 616 40.70 46.17 26.52
C GLN A 616 40.73 45.73 25.06
N GLN A 617 41.71 44.90 24.67
CA GLN A 617 41.78 44.31 23.32
C GLN A 617 40.60 43.38 23.06
N ILE A 618 40.27 42.51 24.03
CA ILE A 618 39.12 41.60 23.95
C ILE A 618 37.84 42.40 23.75
N LEU A 619 37.62 43.45 24.54
CA LEU A 619 36.40 44.27 24.43
C LEU A 619 36.29 44.95 23.07
N SER A 620 37.40 45.50 22.56
CA SER A 620 37.41 46.18 21.26
C SER A 620 37.08 45.19 20.13
N ILE A 621 37.75 44.05 20.10
CA ILE A 621 37.53 43.01 19.09
C ILE A 621 36.09 42.48 19.17
N ALA A 622 35.59 42.25 20.39
CA ALA A 622 34.21 41.85 20.64
C ALA A 622 33.21 42.86 20.08
N GLN A 623 33.41 44.15 20.33
CA GLN A 623 32.54 45.22 19.82
C GLN A 623 32.54 45.28 18.29
N ASP A 624 33.72 45.23 17.68
CA ASP A 624 33.88 45.24 16.23
C ASP A 624 33.15 44.07 15.57
N VAL A 625 33.39 42.84 16.04
CA VAL A 625 32.71 41.64 15.52
C VAL A 625 31.20 41.75 15.74
N ALA A 626 30.76 42.26 16.88
CA ALA A 626 29.34 42.41 17.18
C ALA A 626 28.64 43.41 16.24
N LEU A 627 29.30 44.52 15.91
CA LEU A 627 28.80 45.51 14.95
C LEU A 627 28.69 44.92 13.54
N GLY A 628 29.72 44.17 13.10
CA GLY A 628 29.71 43.50 11.79
C GLY A 628 28.56 42.48 11.67
N LEU A 629 28.37 41.63 12.68
CA LEU A 629 27.27 40.65 12.68
C LEU A 629 25.90 41.31 12.76
N ASN A 630 25.75 42.37 13.58
CA ASN A 630 24.49 43.10 13.66
C ASN A 630 24.11 43.73 12.31
N TYR A 631 25.09 44.26 11.56
CA TYR A 631 24.85 44.76 10.21
C TYR A 631 24.30 43.67 9.28
N LEU A 632 24.91 42.47 9.28
CA LEU A 632 24.44 41.33 8.48
C LEU A 632 23.01 40.90 8.86
N HIS A 633 22.72 40.85 10.17
CA HIS A 633 21.42 40.45 10.69
C HIS A 633 20.30 41.46 10.40
N LEU A 634 20.63 42.72 10.16
CA LEU A 634 19.67 43.77 9.80
C LEU A 634 19.46 43.91 8.28
N PHE A 635 20.17 43.14 7.46
CA PHE A 635 20.06 43.17 6.00
C PHE A 635 18.62 42.83 5.54
N LYS A 636 18.17 43.46 4.45
CA LYS A 636 16.81 43.33 3.90
C LYS A 636 16.85 42.91 2.42
N PRO A 637 15.88 42.13 1.92
CA PRO A 637 14.62 41.73 2.55
C PRO A 637 14.75 40.63 3.62
N GLN A 638 15.85 39.88 3.63
CA GLN A 638 16.12 38.83 4.60
C GLN A 638 17.49 39.05 5.28
N PRO A 639 17.62 38.68 6.56
CA PRO A 639 18.89 38.77 7.27
C PRO A 639 19.96 37.87 6.63
N ILE A 640 21.19 38.36 6.56
CA ILE A 640 22.35 37.53 6.20
C ILE A 640 22.85 36.85 7.47
N ILE A 641 22.86 35.51 7.47
CA ILE A 641 23.41 34.69 8.56
C ILE A 641 24.84 34.28 8.18
N HIS A 642 25.81 34.56 9.03
CA HIS A 642 27.24 34.31 8.77
C HIS A 642 27.56 32.81 8.70
N ARG A 643 27.06 32.03 9.66
CA ARG A 643 27.18 30.56 9.80
C ARG A 643 28.57 30.01 10.12
N ASP A 644 29.63 30.80 9.96
CA ASP A 644 31.00 30.37 10.27
C ASP A 644 31.78 31.40 11.11
N VAL A 645 31.15 31.92 12.16
CA VAL A 645 31.82 32.87 13.09
C VAL A 645 32.83 32.09 13.93
N SER A 646 34.13 32.37 13.76
CA SER A 646 35.22 31.68 14.43
C SER A 646 36.50 32.53 14.47
N SER A 647 37.46 32.20 15.34
CA SER A 647 38.71 32.99 15.43
C SER A 647 39.55 33.00 14.15
N PRO A 648 39.53 31.97 13.27
CA PRO A 648 40.16 32.07 11.95
C PRO A 648 39.51 33.09 11.01
N ASN A 649 38.19 33.33 11.15
CA ASN A 649 37.42 34.23 10.28
C ASN A 649 37.25 35.64 10.85
N VAL A 650 37.91 35.95 11.98
CA VAL A 650 38.08 37.33 12.46
C VAL A 650 39.49 37.77 12.12
N LEU A 651 39.61 38.74 11.22
CA LEU A 651 40.89 39.25 10.77
C LEU A 651 41.22 40.57 11.47
N LEU A 652 42.50 40.75 11.78
CA LEU A 652 43.02 41.87 12.55
C LEU A 652 43.98 42.71 11.73
N LYS A 653 43.89 44.03 11.92
CA LYS A 653 44.85 45.00 11.41
C LYS A 653 45.35 45.87 12.57
N PRO A 654 46.66 46.08 12.74
CA PRO A 654 47.17 46.97 13.78
C PRO A 654 46.62 48.39 13.61
N CYS A 655 46.19 48.99 14.72
CA CYS A 655 45.72 50.37 14.75
C CYS A 655 46.44 51.16 15.86
N THR A 656 46.52 52.48 15.71
CA THR A 656 47.24 53.37 16.65
C THR A 656 46.41 53.73 17.88
N GLY A 657 45.21 53.17 18.02
CA GLY A 657 44.32 53.40 19.16
C GLY A 657 44.72 52.55 20.38
N PRO A 658 44.16 52.84 21.57
CA PRO A 658 44.48 52.12 22.81
C PRO A 658 44.06 50.64 22.78
N ALA A 659 43.21 50.25 21.83
CA ALA A 659 42.81 48.87 21.58
C ALA A 659 43.83 48.07 20.73
N GLY A 660 44.77 48.71 20.04
CA GLY A 660 45.83 48.08 19.24
C GLY A 660 45.41 47.36 17.96
N TYR A 661 44.14 46.95 17.80
CA TYR A 661 43.63 46.25 16.62
C TYR A 661 42.30 46.82 16.11
N GLU A 662 42.13 46.82 14.80
CA GLU A 662 40.84 46.89 14.10
C GLU A 662 40.45 45.47 13.69
N ALA A 663 39.29 44.99 14.16
CA ALA A 663 38.79 43.66 13.83
C ALA A 663 37.70 43.70 12.76
N LYS A 664 37.80 42.77 11.80
CA LYS A 664 36.82 42.60 10.75
C LYS A 664 36.43 41.15 10.58
N VAL A 665 35.15 40.89 10.39
CA VAL A 665 34.64 39.54 10.10
C VAL A 665 34.81 39.25 8.61
N ALA A 666 35.44 38.13 8.28
CA ALA A 666 35.73 37.65 6.92
C ALA A 666 34.80 36.50 6.53
N ASP A 667 34.81 36.13 5.24
CA ASP A 667 34.11 34.95 4.69
C ASP A 667 32.57 34.94 4.83
N TYR A 668 31.96 36.06 5.21
CA TYR A 668 30.52 36.26 5.15
C TYR A 668 30.00 36.08 3.71
N GLY A 669 28.95 35.28 3.53
CA GLY A 669 28.37 34.98 2.21
C GLY A 669 29.04 33.84 1.43
N THR A 670 30.18 33.28 1.86
CA THR A 670 30.84 32.19 1.10
C THR A 670 30.33 30.78 1.49
N ALA A 671 29.62 30.67 2.60
CA ALA A 671 29.28 29.38 3.24
C ALA A 671 28.29 28.50 2.47
N LYS A 672 27.50 29.03 1.53
CA LYS A 672 26.54 28.24 0.73
C LYS A 672 27.15 27.61 -0.52
N VAL A 673 28.25 28.15 -1.05
CA VAL A 673 28.81 27.71 -2.35
C VAL A 673 29.56 26.37 -2.23
N VAL A 674 30.15 26.10 -1.06
CA VAL A 674 31.06 24.95 -0.85
C VAL A 674 30.32 23.68 -0.36
N GLN A 675 29.08 23.82 0.12
CA GLN A 675 28.29 22.71 0.70
C GLN A 675 27.42 21.94 -0.31
N ALA A 676 27.45 22.31 -1.59
CA ALA A 676 26.54 21.74 -2.57
C ALA A 676 26.88 20.29 -2.97
N GLU A 677 28.09 19.78 -2.71
CA GLU A 677 28.53 18.60 -3.47
C GLU A 677 29.08 17.37 -2.75
N ASN A 678 29.43 17.29 -1.46
CA ASN A 678 30.09 16.04 -1.02
C ASN A 678 29.94 15.51 0.42
N THR A 679 28.96 15.93 1.22
CA THR A 679 28.55 15.12 2.37
C THR A 679 27.07 15.34 2.63
N GLY A 680 26.28 14.27 2.76
CA GLY A 680 24.91 14.31 3.30
C GLY A 680 24.85 14.75 4.77
N THR A 681 25.70 15.69 5.17
CA THR A 681 25.83 16.23 6.52
C THR A 681 25.58 17.73 6.42
N VAL A 682 24.42 18.13 6.91
CA VAL A 682 23.86 19.48 6.89
C VAL A 682 24.55 20.37 7.92
N MET A 683 25.88 20.45 7.92
CA MET A 683 26.64 21.21 8.92
C MET A 683 27.42 22.35 8.27
N PRO A 684 26.87 23.57 8.26
CA PRO A 684 27.63 24.73 7.85
C PRO A 684 28.67 25.17 8.88
N GLY A 685 29.86 25.54 8.39
CA GLY A 685 30.88 26.24 9.17
C GLY A 685 31.76 25.35 10.05
N ASN A 686 32.60 25.97 10.87
CA ASN A 686 33.50 25.31 11.80
C ASN A 686 32.71 24.68 12.96
N ILE A 687 32.70 23.34 13.03
CA ILE A 687 31.96 22.54 14.02
C ILE A 687 32.33 22.96 15.45
N ALA A 688 33.58 23.39 15.68
CA ALA A 688 34.04 23.83 16.99
C ALA A 688 33.40 25.15 17.47
N TYR A 689 32.62 25.86 16.64
CA TYR A 689 31.87 27.05 17.04
C TYR A 689 30.37 26.92 16.76
N ALA A 690 29.95 25.85 16.08
CA ALA A 690 28.58 25.67 15.63
C ALA A 690 27.60 25.57 16.80
N ALA A 691 26.41 26.16 16.60
CA ALA A 691 25.29 26.05 17.52
C ALA A 691 24.68 24.63 17.49
N PRO A 692 24.05 24.15 18.59
CA PRO A 692 23.44 22.82 18.63
C PRO A 692 22.39 22.58 17.53
N GLU A 693 21.69 23.62 17.10
CA GLU A 693 20.67 23.58 16.04
C GLU A 693 21.24 23.71 14.62
N ALA A 694 22.55 23.91 14.46
CA ALA A 694 23.18 24.02 13.14
C ALA A 694 22.87 22.88 12.15
N PRO A 695 22.70 21.59 12.59
CA PRO A 695 22.31 20.50 11.71
C PRO A 695 20.89 20.60 11.12
N ILE A 696 20.04 21.51 11.62
CA ILE A 696 18.59 21.53 11.33
C ILE A 696 18.25 22.77 10.47
N PRO A 697 18.09 22.66 9.13
CA PRO A 697 17.89 23.79 8.22
C PRO A 697 16.73 24.72 8.61
N ASP A 698 15.61 24.14 9.02
CA ASP A 698 14.39 24.89 9.34
C ASP A 698 14.51 25.72 10.63
N GLN A 699 15.57 25.51 11.40
CA GLN A 699 15.87 26.26 12.62
C GLN A 699 16.96 27.33 12.42
N HIS A 700 17.47 27.50 11.20
CA HIS A 700 18.53 28.47 10.93
C HIS A 700 18.03 29.90 11.15
N SER A 701 18.71 30.61 12.04
CA SER A 701 18.36 31.98 12.41
C SER A 701 19.60 32.78 12.83
N PRO A 702 19.53 34.12 12.89
CA PRO A 702 20.63 34.96 13.41
C PRO A 702 21.15 34.54 14.80
N ALA A 703 20.34 33.85 15.60
CA ALA A 703 20.72 33.34 16.92
C ALA A 703 21.84 32.28 16.87
N MET A 704 22.08 31.64 15.72
CA MET A 704 23.21 30.73 15.52
C MET A 704 24.54 31.48 15.59
N ASP A 705 24.64 32.63 14.91
CA ASP A 705 25.85 33.45 14.93
C ASP A 705 26.13 34.01 16.33
N VAL A 706 25.07 34.29 17.11
CA VAL A 706 25.20 34.72 18.51
C VAL A 706 25.86 33.63 19.35
N TYR A 707 25.48 32.37 19.15
CA TYR A 707 26.08 31.25 19.87
C TYR A 707 27.56 31.09 19.49
N SER A 708 27.88 31.10 18.19
CA SER A 708 29.26 31.03 17.70
C SER A 708 30.11 32.21 18.19
N TYR A 709 29.52 33.41 18.26
CA TYR A 709 30.14 34.58 18.86
C TYR A 709 30.42 34.40 20.35
N SER A 710 29.53 33.77 21.13
CA SER A 710 29.81 33.47 22.54
C SER A 710 30.93 32.45 22.73
N VAL A 711 31.05 31.46 21.84
CA VAL A 711 32.20 30.54 21.84
C VAL A 711 33.50 31.31 21.55
N LEU A 712 33.47 32.23 20.58
CA LEU A 712 34.61 33.10 20.26
C LEU A 712 35.02 33.99 21.45
N LEU A 713 34.05 34.60 22.14
CA LEU A 713 34.31 35.38 23.35
C LEU A 713 34.98 34.52 24.43
N MET A 714 34.50 33.30 24.64
CA MET A 714 35.07 32.37 25.61
C MET A 714 36.52 32.01 25.25
N GLU A 715 36.80 31.72 23.97
CA GLU A 715 38.15 31.45 23.46
C GLU A 715 39.09 32.64 23.73
N MET A 716 38.66 33.87 23.45
CA MET A 716 39.48 35.07 23.70
C MET A 716 39.81 35.26 25.20
N ASN A 717 38.86 34.99 26.09
CA ASN A 717 39.05 35.18 27.53
C ASN A 717 39.90 34.08 28.17
N LEU A 718 39.75 32.83 27.72
CA LEU A 718 40.38 31.68 28.36
C LEU A 718 41.64 31.18 27.63
N CYS A 719 41.86 31.61 26.39
CA CYS A 719 42.88 31.05 25.47
C CYS A 719 42.75 29.52 25.34
N SER A 720 41.54 28.99 25.46
CA SER A 720 41.23 27.56 25.38
C SER A 720 40.85 27.16 23.97
N ARG A 721 41.06 25.89 23.60
CA ARG A 721 40.59 25.38 22.31
C ARG A 721 39.06 25.46 22.22
N PRO A 722 38.47 25.75 21.06
CA PRO A 722 37.00 25.84 20.90
C PRO A 722 36.30 24.48 20.84
N GLU A 723 37.07 23.40 20.63
CA GLU A 723 36.63 22.00 20.51
C GLU A 723 36.13 21.45 21.85
N MET A 724 34.86 21.67 22.15
CA MET A 724 34.18 21.27 23.38
C MET A 724 32.74 20.89 23.10
N THR A 725 32.22 19.93 23.85
CA THR A 725 30.78 19.64 23.91
C THR A 725 30.01 20.80 24.55
N THR A 726 28.71 20.88 24.31
CA THR A 726 27.84 21.93 24.91
C THR A 726 27.95 21.96 26.44
N MET A 727 28.03 20.79 27.08
CA MET A 727 28.15 20.67 28.53
C MET A 727 29.51 21.15 29.04
N GLU A 728 30.60 20.81 28.34
CA GLU A 728 31.94 21.31 28.69
C GLU A 728 32.03 22.84 28.55
N ARG A 729 31.37 23.43 27.54
CA ARG A 729 31.31 24.89 27.37
C ARG A 729 30.57 25.57 28.51
N GLU A 730 29.47 24.98 28.99
CA GLU A 730 28.73 25.52 30.14
C GLU A 730 29.61 25.53 31.40
N VAL A 731 30.30 24.42 31.67
CA VAL A 731 31.23 24.30 32.80
C VAL A 731 32.38 25.30 32.65
N GLN A 732 33.01 25.36 31.47
CA GLN A 732 34.18 26.18 31.22
C GLN A 732 33.89 27.68 31.19
N SER A 733 32.67 28.07 30.79
CA SER A 733 32.23 29.47 30.90
C SER A 733 32.34 30.00 32.32
N ASN A 734 32.29 29.12 33.34
CA ASN A 734 32.45 29.52 34.73
C ASN A 734 33.85 29.99 35.10
N SER A 735 34.87 29.57 34.34
CA SER A 735 36.28 29.93 34.54
C SER A 735 36.63 31.32 34.02
N VAL A 736 35.71 32.01 33.32
CA VAL A 736 35.90 33.40 32.89
C VAL A 736 35.83 34.31 34.11
N SER A 737 36.96 34.95 34.46
CA SER A 737 37.09 35.81 35.64
C SER A 737 36.36 37.14 35.51
N TRP A 738 36.13 37.63 34.29
CA TRP A 738 35.42 38.87 34.01
C TRP A 738 33.90 38.66 34.09
N SER A 739 33.26 39.11 35.17
CA SER A 739 31.86 38.85 35.49
C SER A 739 30.86 39.24 34.39
N ASP A 740 31.01 40.44 33.82
CA ASP A 740 30.10 40.95 32.80
C ASP A 740 30.24 40.16 31.49
N MET A 741 31.48 39.83 31.13
CA MET A 741 31.80 39.00 29.96
C MET A 741 31.30 37.57 30.13
N LYS A 742 31.48 36.98 31.32
CA LYS A 742 30.95 35.67 31.70
C LYS A 742 29.43 35.62 31.54
N SER A 743 28.72 36.63 32.06
CA SER A 743 27.26 36.71 31.93
C SER A 743 26.80 36.79 30.46
N LEU A 744 27.52 37.56 29.63
CA LEU A 744 27.22 37.66 28.20
C LEU A 744 27.46 36.35 27.46
N ILE A 745 28.58 35.67 27.74
CA ILE A 745 28.92 34.35 27.18
C ILE A 745 27.82 33.33 27.53
N GLN A 746 27.43 33.24 28.81
CA GLN A 746 26.44 32.27 29.27
C GLN A 746 25.06 32.49 28.63
N ARG A 747 24.63 33.75 28.45
CA ARG A 747 23.36 34.05 27.76
C ARG A 747 23.37 33.65 26.29
N GLY A 748 24.49 33.84 25.58
CA GLY A 748 24.58 33.44 24.17
C GLY A 748 24.83 31.95 23.96
N LEU A 749 25.39 31.23 24.93
CA LEU A 749 25.53 29.76 24.91
C LEU A 749 24.23 29.00 25.26
N ASN A 750 23.10 29.70 25.46
CA ASN A 750 21.83 29.06 25.80
C ASN A 750 21.42 28.03 24.73
N ALA A 751 21.00 26.83 25.17
CA ALA A 751 20.55 25.77 24.27
C ALA A 751 19.33 26.18 23.43
N ASN A 752 18.44 27.02 23.96
CA ASN A 752 17.30 27.55 23.24
C ASN A 752 17.71 28.80 22.42
N PRO A 753 17.64 28.77 21.07
CA PRO A 753 18.04 29.89 20.23
C PRO A 753 17.25 31.18 20.51
N ARG A 754 15.97 31.07 20.91
CA ARG A 754 15.12 32.23 21.21
C ARG A 754 15.47 32.93 22.52
N ALA A 755 16.18 32.25 23.42
CA ALA A 755 16.62 32.82 24.68
C ALA A 755 17.96 33.57 24.56
N ARG A 756 18.65 33.43 23.43
CA ARG A 756 19.91 34.13 23.17
C ARG A 756 19.64 35.61 22.85
N PRO A 757 20.52 36.53 23.27
CA PRO A 757 20.37 37.94 22.93
C PRO A 757 20.56 38.18 21.42
N THR A 758 19.92 39.20 20.88
CA THR A 758 20.23 39.71 19.53
C THR A 758 21.58 40.43 19.54
N MET A 759 22.24 40.56 18.37
CA MET A 759 23.51 41.29 18.30
C MET A 759 23.38 42.76 18.72
N ALA A 760 22.23 43.40 18.51
CA ALA A 760 21.94 44.73 19.05
C ALA A 760 21.99 44.77 20.60
N GLN A 761 21.43 43.76 21.27
CA GLN A 761 21.49 43.64 22.74
C GLN A 761 22.90 43.26 23.24
N VAL A 762 23.64 42.48 22.44
CA VAL A 762 25.06 42.17 22.71
C VAL A 762 25.89 43.46 22.67
N ILE A 763 25.74 44.29 21.63
CA ILE A 763 26.43 45.58 21.50
C ILE A 763 26.14 46.48 22.70
N GLU A 764 24.87 46.58 23.10
CA GLU A 764 24.47 47.37 24.27
C GLU A 764 25.10 46.84 25.57
N SER A 765 25.21 45.51 25.71
CA SER A 765 25.87 44.89 26.86
C SER A 765 27.36 45.24 26.88
N LEU A 766 28.05 45.16 25.74
CA LEU A 766 29.50 45.45 25.62
C LEU A 766 29.81 46.93 25.88
N LYS A 767 28.94 47.87 25.47
CA LYS A 767 29.12 49.30 25.73
C LYS A 767 29.12 49.66 27.22
N ARG A 768 28.43 48.86 28.04
CA ARG A 768 28.29 49.09 29.48
C ARG A 768 29.45 48.50 30.29
N MET A 769 30.27 47.65 29.68
CA MET A 769 31.41 47.02 30.36
C MET A 769 32.52 48.04 30.56
N LYS A 770 33.06 48.11 31.77
CA LYS A 770 34.25 48.89 32.10
C LYS A 770 35.46 47.95 32.10
N THR A 771 36.49 48.30 31.33
CA THR A 771 37.75 47.53 31.20
C THR A 771 38.74 47.84 32.31
#